data_AF-A0A524C5D0-F1
#
_entry.id   AF-A0A524C5D0-F1
#
_cell.length_a   1.000
_cell.length_b   1.000
_cell.length_c   1.000
_cell.angle_alpha   90.00
_cell.angle_beta   90.00
_cell.angle_gamma   90.00
#
_symmetry.space_group_name_H-M   'P 1'
#
loop_
_entity.id
_entity.type
_entity.pdbx_description
1 polymer ?
#
loop_
_entity_poly.entity_id
_entity_poly.type
_entity_poly.pdbx_seq_one_letter_code
_entity_poly.pdbx_strand_id
1 'polypeptide(L)'
;MMSLVNSVIFDLLKESAICEDLTTLKQIFQDLIDYLKRLLNLDLINNQFELNVVDSIKSIDINSTLFNRGLNSYVNKEIFHVELFKYYQKFFPFFLLISAYKMFIFDEIKESKIIDFTISQIVDFDLQDYNKINDWRVFIQEKSAYYKASLDKPKSRLFMRYLQIEVSKPSESPKIFFFKFLRWNTNLVLNGDLTYFLAYLIQLFKVSTSEHLLNDELTETIRILVEIFYNVKNCDTLKGYYMYFKKFKEQKLIQTNLSFRNFRKNLRWIDTFSFIAPTYYADWKSFDQAVLVCHLKFNPLLNKHQIDKVLEKMPFVLMPKLSINNFAVGFSAYFVLPRVYIKDLVNLLETMERNGYIISKELSQTKSYLFALNLNYLKESHQIGEIIDLNKRNYIKNYELEFKITFHPEFKNLRLSLLDYLILESIRFTTYERINISRLKLINKIKSDLSYFLSHEYKKLKELEDIHKIIIYSSNLINEFISYLEQNKNKGFFYLKEELELLLNYFSIIEESNEISNIQTFSQLFEVLEQKNTIKTINENRIINEKEFISDYNFIFHSYFEDKANYKKKVEKYHIFYKILKLCSDLKILNINSIKRIVIEPNILNEISELKKNRIQELEDSVNQNNISSNYIHQRIDYLLDVSPKMIKPYLLDSVWIHWSFFPEIVLKNTPDVKEKLQNLIKYFPKVYFYEIIDLEDNIDYIFVQLHLSYVTNKEKLILTSFLSKLFKDNVISFKRYTWDGILYNFSTRDFYNFNEKEFFYTNDLFDQYRLYIKNILGEELTKSKKISKIENNLLFEKNSIEDLIETVNKRVRSEEVKLKIDNLQKLIDFHLQIEKYLINKREYEKVRKEEFFKDYIKSIKIIPAFHSLGLSKYLLYITPYDLNEIDFRLLLTNSFQKIKLNSQIDTSNSFLISYLFPYADPNNSYLNWLRGQNKIREYSLFKFESFYQIFHFSRNLGTFGWDLNVNSFKKYIQEILYEPKSDHQELKIKEFTFGNLNNSDHGNPDSPYFKSLMNFYNWHSTDIKKKLQFLNQSSFDEIRLLIEKKVIYPYLKLKNLGFKEIVHFFLINIKEDTIDFLKKMFQYFNMANIYEVKGEYYIHGFDNKKKIKKGLVVKLFLPDCRIADFLRVFEYVFQFLKVEKYLILTDLVNGEHFVKSVFGENKIFKTYNPLNNLIWDPEKKIWKNHKLFGPKFEYLYPDLDYSQQEEMS
;
A
#
# COMPACT_ATOMS: atom_id res chain seq x y z
N MET A 1 -25.65 8.16 -29.32
CA MET A 1 -26.30 7.93 -28.01
C MET A 1 -26.19 9.15 -27.09
N MET A 2 -25.00 9.75 -26.90
CA MET A 2 -24.87 11.00 -26.12
C MET A 2 -25.68 12.18 -26.69
N SER A 3 -25.77 12.33 -28.02
CA SER A 3 -26.63 13.35 -28.64
C SER A 3 -28.13 13.19 -28.35
N LEU A 4 -28.58 11.96 -28.07
CA LEU A 4 -29.96 11.65 -27.66
C LEU A 4 -30.22 11.95 -26.18
N VAL A 5 -29.18 11.89 -25.32
CA VAL A 5 -29.31 12.22 -23.89
C VAL A 5 -29.42 13.73 -23.71
N ASN A 6 -28.56 14.49 -24.41
CA ASN A 6 -28.57 15.95 -24.35
C ASN A 6 -29.86 16.53 -24.96
N SER A 7 -30.42 15.90 -26.01
CA SER A 7 -31.69 16.36 -26.60
C SER A 7 -32.88 16.21 -25.65
N VAL A 8 -32.96 15.11 -24.88
CA VAL A 8 -34.06 14.89 -23.93
C VAL A 8 -33.98 15.85 -22.74
N ILE A 9 -32.79 16.08 -22.18
CA ILE A 9 -32.59 17.08 -21.11
C ILE A 9 -32.96 18.48 -21.61
N PHE A 10 -32.57 18.81 -22.84
CA PHE A 10 -32.90 20.08 -23.48
C PHE A 10 -34.41 20.26 -23.62
N ASP A 11 -35.12 19.24 -24.12
CA ASP A 11 -36.57 19.28 -24.31
C ASP A 11 -37.32 19.47 -22.99
N LEU A 12 -36.88 18.81 -21.91
CA LEU A 12 -37.45 18.98 -20.56
C LEU A 12 -37.23 20.40 -19.99
N LEU A 13 -36.09 21.02 -20.30
CA LEU A 13 -35.69 22.31 -19.70
C LEU A 13 -36.09 23.54 -20.52
N LYS A 14 -36.46 23.37 -21.79
CA LYS A 14 -36.71 24.48 -22.73
C LYS A 14 -37.77 25.46 -22.23
N GLU A 15 -38.79 24.95 -21.54
CA GLU A 15 -39.91 25.76 -21.02
C GLU A 15 -39.56 26.50 -19.72
N SER A 16 -38.56 26.04 -18.97
CA SER A 16 -38.21 26.62 -17.65
C SER A 16 -37.66 28.05 -17.69
N ALA A 17 -37.08 28.49 -18.81
CA ALA A 17 -36.54 29.84 -18.97
C ALA A 17 -37.62 30.92 -19.21
N ILE A 18 -38.85 30.50 -19.53
CA ILE A 18 -39.99 31.38 -19.88
C ILE A 18 -41.17 31.13 -18.92
N CYS A 19 -41.11 30.07 -18.12
CA CYS A 19 -42.16 29.69 -17.19
C CYS A 19 -42.15 30.59 -15.92
N GLU A 20 -43.31 31.14 -15.60
CA GLU A 20 -43.56 31.88 -14.34
C GLU A 20 -44.39 31.05 -13.34
N ASP A 21 -44.99 29.93 -13.76
CA ASP A 21 -45.79 29.06 -12.90
C ASP A 21 -44.91 28.08 -12.11
N LEU A 22 -44.97 28.18 -10.78
CA LEU A 22 -44.26 27.30 -9.86
C LEU A 22 -44.69 25.83 -10.01
N THR A 23 -45.93 25.56 -10.40
CA THR A 23 -46.47 24.21 -10.58
C THR A 23 -45.79 23.52 -11.77
N THR A 24 -45.69 24.22 -12.90
CA THR A 24 -44.96 23.75 -14.08
C THR A 24 -43.47 23.58 -13.81
N LEU A 25 -42.82 24.52 -13.09
CA LEU A 25 -41.41 24.38 -12.70
C LEU A 25 -41.16 23.17 -11.79
N LYS A 26 -42.06 22.89 -10.85
CA LYS A 26 -42.01 21.69 -10.00
C LYS A 26 -42.15 20.41 -10.83
N GLN A 27 -43.06 20.40 -11.80
CA GLN A 27 -43.23 19.25 -12.71
C GLN A 27 -41.97 19.02 -13.56
N ILE A 28 -41.43 20.07 -14.18
CA ILE A 28 -40.17 20.01 -14.94
C ILE A 28 -39.04 19.45 -14.09
N PHE A 29 -38.91 19.92 -12.84
CA PHE A 29 -37.87 19.46 -11.93
C PHE A 29 -38.04 17.98 -11.55
N GLN A 30 -39.27 17.53 -11.28
CA GLN A 30 -39.58 16.12 -11.00
C GLN A 30 -39.25 15.23 -12.21
N ASP A 31 -39.66 15.62 -13.42
CA ASP A 31 -39.38 14.87 -14.65
C ASP A 31 -37.87 14.75 -14.91
N LEU A 32 -37.12 15.81 -14.59
CA LEU A 32 -35.65 15.82 -14.61
C LEU A 32 -35.04 14.82 -13.64
N ILE A 33 -35.53 14.79 -12.41
CA ILE A 33 -35.07 13.86 -11.38
C ILE A 33 -35.33 12.41 -11.82
N ASP A 34 -36.52 12.12 -12.34
CA ASP A 34 -36.88 10.77 -12.78
C ASP A 34 -36.06 10.32 -13.99
N TYR A 35 -35.78 11.24 -14.92
CA TYR A 35 -34.88 10.98 -16.04
C TYR A 35 -33.45 10.69 -15.56
N LEU A 36 -32.90 11.54 -14.68
CA LEU A 36 -31.56 11.36 -14.14
C LEU A 36 -31.44 10.09 -13.29
N LYS A 37 -32.49 9.69 -12.57
CA LYS A 37 -32.53 8.43 -11.80
C LYS A 37 -32.34 7.22 -12.71
N ARG A 38 -33.04 7.20 -13.86
CA ARG A 38 -32.87 6.16 -14.89
C ARG A 38 -31.51 6.20 -15.56
N LEU A 39 -31.01 7.41 -15.86
CA LEU A 39 -29.72 7.60 -16.54
C LEU A 39 -28.54 7.18 -15.66
N LEU A 40 -28.53 7.61 -14.39
CA LEU A 40 -27.44 7.35 -13.44
C LEU A 40 -27.52 5.94 -12.84
N ASN A 41 -28.71 5.34 -12.84
CA ASN A 41 -29.01 4.08 -12.15
C ASN A 41 -28.56 4.14 -10.68
N LEU A 42 -28.96 5.23 -10.01
CA LEU A 42 -28.71 5.52 -8.59
C LEU A 42 -30.01 5.98 -7.94
N ASP A 43 -30.24 5.57 -6.70
CA ASP A 43 -31.33 6.14 -5.90
C ASP A 43 -31.06 7.60 -5.53
N LEU A 44 -32.07 8.32 -5.04
CA LEU A 44 -31.91 9.69 -4.52
C LEU A 44 -31.33 9.64 -3.11
N ILE A 45 -30.58 10.68 -2.72
CA ILE A 45 -30.23 10.89 -1.30
C ILE A 45 -31.41 11.55 -0.59
N ASN A 46 -31.94 12.62 -1.18
CA ASN A 46 -33.12 13.31 -0.66
C ASN A 46 -34.32 12.93 -1.52
N ASN A 47 -35.27 12.22 -0.91
CA ASN A 47 -36.49 11.77 -1.59
C ASN A 47 -37.57 12.86 -1.65
N GLN A 48 -37.37 13.98 -0.95
CA GLN A 48 -38.30 15.10 -0.88
C GLN A 48 -37.56 16.40 -1.23
N PHE A 49 -38.23 17.27 -1.99
CA PHE A 49 -37.72 18.60 -2.33
C PHE A 49 -38.81 19.65 -2.21
N GLU A 50 -38.38 20.89 -2.00
CA GLU A 50 -39.23 22.07 -2.10
C GLU A 50 -38.59 23.05 -3.09
N LEU A 51 -39.36 23.54 -4.04
CA LEU A 51 -38.92 24.51 -5.04
C LEU A 51 -39.71 25.80 -4.89
N ASN A 52 -39.02 26.93 -4.71
CA ASN A 52 -39.58 28.25 -4.50
C ASN A 52 -38.92 29.28 -5.43
N VAL A 53 -39.69 30.24 -5.95
CA VAL A 53 -39.18 31.39 -6.71
C VAL A 53 -39.27 32.64 -5.83
N VAL A 54 -38.15 33.33 -5.65
CA VAL A 54 -38.01 34.45 -4.70
C VAL A 54 -37.77 35.76 -5.44
N ASP A 55 -38.56 36.79 -5.11
CA ASP A 55 -38.52 38.12 -5.76
C ASP A 55 -37.51 39.10 -5.12
N SER A 56 -36.83 38.73 -4.02
CA SER A 56 -35.96 39.63 -3.26
C SER A 56 -34.47 39.39 -3.50
N ILE A 57 -33.72 40.44 -3.86
CA ILE A 57 -32.25 40.46 -3.78
C ILE A 57 -31.90 40.63 -2.30
N LYS A 58 -31.70 39.53 -1.56
CA LYS A 58 -31.18 39.62 -0.19
C LYS A 58 -29.72 40.09 -0.22
N SER A 59 -29.31 40.85 0.80
CA SER A 59 -27.92 41.30 1.08
C SER A 59 -26.89 40.16 1.29
N ILE A 60 -27.25 38.91 1.00
CA ILE A 60 -26.46 37.68 1.14
C ILE A 60 -25.41 37.52 0.01
N ASP A 61 -25.47 38.36 -1.02
CA ASP A 61 -24.69 38.26 -2.26
C ASP A 61 -23.16 38.53 -2.11
N ILE A 62 -22.71 38.91 -0.91
CA ILE A 62 -21.32 39.36 -0.64
C ILE A 62 -20.42 38.23 -0.12
N ASN A 63 -20.96 37.19 0.55
CA ASN A 63 -20.16 36.14 1.20
C ASN A 63 -20.45 34.71 0.73
N SER A 64 -21.24 34.55 -0.33
CA SER A 64 -21.75 33.24 -0.69
C SER A 64 -20.78 32.46 -1.61
N THR A 65 -20.74 31.13 -1.43
CA THR A 65 -19.99 30.22 -2.30
C THR A 65 -20.45 30.37 -3.75
N LEU A 66 -19.63 29.87 -4.68
CA LEU A 66 -19.73 29.99 -6.14
C LEU A 66 -21.16 29.88 -6.75
N PHE A 67 -22.09 29.19 -6.07
CA PHE A 67 -23.42 28.83 -6.56
C PHE A 67 -24.59 29.45 -5.78
N ASN A 68 -24.34 30.30 -4.79
CA ASN A 68 -25.40 30.99 -4.06
C ASN A 68 -25.81 32.34 -4.69
N ARG A 69 -25.48 32.54 -5.98
CA ARG A 69 -25.81 33.72 -6.77
C ARG A 69 -26.87 33.38 -7.82
N GLY A 70 -28.12 33.70 -7.52
CA GLY A 70 -29.27 33.39 -8.38
C GLY A 70 -29.95 32.05 -8.11
N LEU A 71 -29.35 31.22 -7.27
CA LEU A 71 -29.88 29.98 -6.70
C LEU A 71 -29.47 29.93 -5.22
N ASN A 72 -30.33 29.44 -4.32
CA ASN A 72 -29.96 29.07 -2.97
C ASN A 72 -30.48 27.65 -2.71
N SER A 73 -29.60 26.71 -2.36
CA SER A 73 -29.97 25.32 -2.12
C SER A 73 -29.43 24.85 -0.78
N TYR A 74 -30.30 24.31 0.08
CA TYR A 74 -29.92 23.80 1.39
C TYR A 74 -30.81 22.61 1.78
N VAL A 75 -30.35 21.82 2.74
CA VAL A 75 -31.12 20.70 3.28
C VAL A 75 -31.60 21.06 4.66
N ASN A 76 -32.90 20.89 4.91
CA ASN A 76 -33.49 21.08 6.23
C ASN A 76 -34.45 19.92 6.51
N LYS A 77 -34.24 19.20 7.62
CA LYS A 77 -35.05 18.02 8.01
C LYS A 77 -35.26 17.03 6.85
N GLU A 78 -34.18 16.67 6.16
CA GLU A 78 -34.16 15.73 5.01
C GLU A 78 -34.84 16.22 3.72
N ILE A 79 -35.43 17.42 3.71
CA ILE A 79 -36.02 18.05 2.53
C ILE A 79 -34.96 18.92 1.83
N PHE A 80 -34.79 18.74 0.52
CA PHE A 80 -33.90 19.55 -0.29
C PHE A 80 -34.64 20.81 -0.79
N HIS A 81 -34.31 21.97 -0.22
CA HIS A 81 -34.90 23.25 -0.60
C HIS A 81 -34.11 23.90 -1.74
N VAL A 82 -34.81 24.38 -2.76
CA VAL A 82 -34.27 25.04 -3.94
C VAL A 82 -35.00 26.37 -4.13
N GLU A 83 -34.31 27.47 -3.84
CA GLU A 83 -34.80 28.84 -4.01
C GLU A 83 -34.17 29.46 -5.26
N LEU A 84 -35.00 29.76 -6.27
CA LEU A 84 -34.60 30.40 -7.51
C LEU A 84 -34.92 31.89 -7.46
N PHE A 85 -33.95 32.76 -7.74
CA PHE A 85 -34.18 34.20 -7.72
C PHE A 85 -34.70 34.67 -9.08
N LYS A 86 -35.89 35.29 -9.10
CA LYS A 86 -36.58 35.70 -10.33
C LYS A 86 -35.72 36.60 -11.24
N TYR A 87 -34.85 37.42 -10.67
CA TYR A 87 -33.89 38.24 -11.41
C TYR A 87 -32.99 37.45 -12.39
N TYR A 88 -32.72 36.18 -12.09
CA TYR A 88 -31.86 35.30 -12.90
C TYR A 88 -32.66 34.27 -13.71
N GLN A 89 -33.93 34.54 -14.03
CA GLN A 89 -34.83 33.62 -14.75
C GLN A 89 -34.24 33.04 -16.04
N LYS A 90 -33.47 33.84 -16.79
CA LYS A 90 -32.76 33.39 -18.01
C LYS A 90 -31.80 32.21 -17.80
N PHE A 91 -31.40 31.93 -16.55
CA PHE A 91 -30.49 30.85 -16.17
C PHE A 91 -31.17 29.73 -15.38
N PHE A 92 -32.49 29.74 -15.22
CA PHE A 92 -33.25 28.66 -14.56
C PHE A 92 -32.94 27.26 -15.10
N PRO A 93 -32.80 27.03 -16.43
CA PRO A 93 -32.40 25.72 -16.94
C PRO A 93 -31.10 25.18 -16.31
N PHE A 94 -30.10 26.04 -16.12
CA PHE A 94 -28.81 25.68 -15.54
C PHE A 94 -28.95 25.41 -14.04
N PHE A 95 -29.65 26.28 -13.30
CA PHE A 95 -29.85 26.13 -11.86
C PHE A 95 -30.68 24.89 -11.50
N LEU A 96 -31.72 24.59 -12.28
CA LEU A 96 -32.54 23.38 -12.11
C LEU A 96 -31.69 22.12 -12.35
N LEU A 97 -30.89 22.08 -13.43
CA LEU A 97 -30.06 20.91 -13.70
C LEU A 97 -28.97 20.71 -12.63
N ILE A 98 -28.33 21.79 -12.15
CA ILE A 98 -27.40 21.74 -11.02
C ILE A 98 -28.08 21.16 -9.78
N SER A 99 -29.26 21.67 -9.45
CA SER A 99 -30.02 21.25 -8.27
C SER A 99 -30.47 19.78 -8.36
N ALA A 100 -30.91 19.35 -9.54
CA ALA A 100 -31.31 17.96 -9.79
C ALA A 100 -30.12 17.00 -9.62
N TYR A 101 -28.93 17.36 -10.12
CA TYR A 101 -27.72 16.58 -9.88
C TYR A 101 -27.32 16.51 -8.40
N LYS A 102 -27.50 17.60 -7.64
CA LYS A 102 -27.21 17.61 -6.20
C LYS A 102 -28.07 16.63 -5.42
N MET A 103 -29.29 16.29 -5.88
CA MET A 103 -30.14 15.31 -5.19
C MET A 103 -29.58 13.88 -5.18
N PHE A 104 -28.59 13.57 -6.03
CA PHE A 104 -27.91 12.27 -6.08
C PHE A 104 -26.64 12.20 -5.22
N ILE A 105 -26.28 13.29 -4.52
CA ILE A 105 -25.02 13.45 -3.78
C ILE A 105 -25.32 13.60 -2.28
N PHE A 106 -24.46 13.05 -1.43
CA PHE A 106 -24.55 13.13 0.03
C PHE A 106 -24.46 14.57 0.54
N ASP A 107 -25.24 14.90 1.57
CA ASP A 107 -25.41 16.28 2.07
C ASP A 107 -24.09 16.89 2.55
N GLU A 108 -23.19 16.07 3.12
CA GLU A 108 -21.89 16.46 3.66
C GLU A 108 -20.92 17.01 2.60
N ILE A 109 -21.10 16.64 1.33
CA ILE A 109 -20.20 17.05 0.23
C ILE A 109 -20.88 18.01 -0.77
N LYS A 110 -22.16 18.36 -0.58
CA LYS A 110 -22.91 19.27 -1.47
C LYS A 110 -22.42 20.72 -1.47
N GLU A 111 -21.73 21.13 -0.42
CA GLU A 111 -21.18 22.48 -0.26
C GLU A 111 -19.72 22.60 -0.71
N SER A 112 -19.10 21.49 -1.15
CA SER A 112 -17.71 21.50 -1.59
C SER A 112 -17.57 22.28 -2.91
N LYS A 113 -16.70 23.30 -2.91
CA LYS A 113 -16.31 24.07 -4.10
C LYS A 113 -15.79 23.22 -5.27
N ILE A 114 -15.12 22.09 -5.00
CA ILE A 114 -14.62 21.18 -6.04
C ILE A 114 -15.76 20.42 -6.71
N ILE A 115 -16.63 19.79 -5.91
CA ILE A 115 -17.85 19.12 -6.38
C ILE A 115 -18.72 20.08 -7.18
N ASP A 116 -18.98 21.28 -6.66
CA ASP A 116 -19.80 22.24 -7.38
C ASP A 116 -19.17 22.69 -8.71
N PHE A 117 -17.86 22.96 -8.73
CA PHE A 117 -17.13 23.21 -9.98
C PHE A 117 -17.33 22.05 -10.97
N THR A 118 -17.22 20.81 -10.49
CA THR A 118 -17.32 19.60 -11.32
C THR A 118 -18.74 19.40 -11.88
N ILE A 119 -19.78 19.59 -11.06
CA ILE A 119 -21.18 19.56 -11.49
C ILE A 119 -21.47 20.65 -12.51
N SER A 120 -20.94 21.86 -12.30
CA SER A 120 -21.11 22.95 -13.26
C SER A 120 -20.48 22.63 -14.62
N GLN A 121 -19.35 21.94 -14.65
CA GLN A 121 -18.76 21.46 -15.90
C GLN A 121 -19.62 20.36 -16.56
N ILE A 122 -20.27 19.49 -15.78
CA ILE A 122 -21.24 18.51 -16.29
C ILE A 122 -22.46 19.21 -16.91
N VAL A 123 -22.96 20.25 -16.26
CA VAL A 123 -24.09 21.06 -16.75
C VAL A 123 -23.71 21.82 -18.02
N ASP A 124 -22.52 22.44 -18.05
CA ASP A 124 -21.97 23.09 -19.25
C ASP A 124 -21.85 22.11 -20.43
N PHE A 125 -21.61 20.83 -20.15
CA PHE A 125 -21.52 19.76 -21.14
C PHE A 125 -22.90 19.28 -21.62
N ASP A 126 -23.84 19.03 -20.70
CA ASP A 126 -25.19 18.56 -21.05
C ASP A 126 -26.00 19.65 -21.78
N LEU A 127 -25.79 20.93 -21.44
CA LEU A 127 -26.46 22.09 -22.04
C LEU A 127 -25.59 22.84 -23.07
N GLN A 128 -24.57 22.18 -23.63
CA GLN A 128 -23.63 22.82 -24.57
C GLN A 128 -24.31 23.40 -25.82
N ASP A 129 -25.45 22.83 -26.23
CA ASP A 129 -26.24 23.24 -27.39
C ASP A 129 -27.37 24.24 -27.02
N TYR A 130 -27.48 24.63 -25.75
CA TYR A 130 -28.46 25.62 -25.28
C TYR A 130 -28.05 27.03 -25.71
N ASN A 131 -28.97 27.79 -26.28
CA ASN A 131 -28.70 29.11 -26.87
C ASN A 131 -28.12 30.15 -25.89
N LYS A 132 -28.30 29.96 -24.57
CA LYS A 132 -27.77 30.83 -23.51
C LYS A 132 -26.47 30.33 -22.85
N ILE A 133 -25.82 29.29 -23.37
CA ILE A 133 -24.58 28.73 -22.79
C ILE A 133 -23.44 29.76 -22.69
N ASN A 134 -23.29 30.64 -23.68
CA ASN A 134 -22.25 31.67 -23.66
C ASN A 134 -22.52 32.73 -22.59
N ASP A 135 -23.78 33.19 -22.47
CA ASP A 135 -24.22 34.12 -21.42
C ASP A 135 -23.97 33.53 -20.02
N TRP A 136 -24.23 32.22 -19.86
CA TRP A 136 -24.00 31.48 -18.62
C TRP A 136 -22.51 31.36 -18.27
N ARG A 137 -21.65 31.02 -19.24
CA ARG A 137 -20.20 30.93 -19.04
C ARG A 137 -19.59 32.27 -18.61
N VAL A 138 -20.01 33.37 -19.24
CA VAL A 138 -19.60 34.72 -18.84
C VAL A 138 -20.07 35.03 -17.42
N PHE A 139 -21.35 34.74 -17.12
CA PHE A 139 -21.93 34.97 -15.81
C PHE A 139 -21.16 34.27 -14.67
N ILE A 140 -20.85 32.97 -14.79
CA ILE A 140 -20.09 32.27 -13.74
C ILE A 140 -18.66 32.80 -13.62
N GLN A 141 -17.98 33.07 -14.75
CA GLN A 141 -16.59 33.54 -14.76
C GLN A 141 -16.44 34.90 -14.07
N GLU A 142 -17.35 35.83 -14.31
CA GLU A 142 -17.34 37.15 -13.67
C GLU A 142 -17.69 37.07 -12.18
N LYS A 143 -18.61 36.17 -11.82
CA LYS A 143 -19.14 36.08 -10.46
C LYS A 143 -18.37 35.13 -9.55
N SER A 144 -17.34 34.43 -10.06
CA SER A 144 -16.49 33.52 -9.28
C SER A 144 -14.99 33.62 -9.58
N ALA A 145 -14.24 34.16 -8.62
CA ALA A 145 -12.78 34.15 -8.65
C ALA A 145 -12.20 32.72 -8.65
N TYR A 146 -12.82 31.79 -7.92
CA TYR A 146 -12.36 30.39 -7.86
C TYR A 146 -12.61 29.64 -9.19
N TYR A 147 -13.74 29.89 -9.86
CA TYR A 147 -14.05 29.29 -11.18
C TYR A 147 -13.08 29.81 -12.24
N LYS A 148 -12.86 31.13 -12.26
CA LYS A 148 -11.91 31.79 -13.16
C LYS A 148 -10.48 31.26 -12.95
N ALA A 149 -9.99 31.30 -11.70
CA ALA A 149 -8.66 30.77 -11.37
C ALA A 149 -8.51 29.26 -11.67
N SER A 150 -9.59 28.49 -11.57
CA SER A 150 -9.59 27.06 -11.89
C SER A 150 -9.61 26.79 -13.39
N LEU A 151 -10.36 27.59 -14.18
CA LEU A 151 -10.37 27.52 -15.65
C LEU A 151 -9.02 27.89 -16.26
N ASP A 152 -8.33 28.88 -15.68
CA ASP A 152 -7.01 29.31 -16.11
C ASP A 152 -5.94 28.23 -15.89
N LYS A 153 -6.21 27.23 -15.04
CA LYS A 153 -5.34 26.05 -14.90
C LYS A 153 -5.49 25.18 -16.16
N PRO A 154 -4.38 24.77 -16.82
CA PRO A 154 -4.40 23.91 -18.02
C PRO A 154 -5.19 22.60 -17.86
N LYS A 155 -5.39 22.14 -16.63
CA LYS A 155 -6.03 20.87 -16.27
C LYS A 155 -7.57 20.94 -16.18
N SER A 156 -8.20 22.11 -16.09
CA SER A 156 -9.67 22.23 -16.15
C SER A 156 -10.25 21.72 -17.48
N ARG A 157 -9.54 22.00 -18.59
CA ARG A 157 -9.85 21.48 -19.93
C ARG A 157 -9.77 19.96 -20.04
N LEU A 158 -9.12 19.27 -19.10
CA LEU A 158 -9.08 17.80 -19.06
C LEU A 158 -10.42 17.20 -18.61
N PHE A 159 -11.15 17.87 -17.71
CA PHE A 159 -12.41 17.33 -17.21
C PHE A 159 -13.52 17.36 -18.28
N MET A 160 -13.62 18.43 -19.07
CA MET A 160 -14.54 18.45 -20.22
C MET A 160 -14.21 17.36 -21.25
N ARG A 161 -12.92 17.10 -21.49
CA ARG A 161 -12.49 15.97 -22.34
C ARG A 161 -12.82 14.62 -21.72
N TYR A 162 -12.75 14.52 -20.38
CA TYR A 162 -13.17 13.33 -19.64
C TYR A 162 -14.66 13.06 -19.82
N LEU A 163 -15.52 14.09 -19.78
CA LEU A 163 -16.97 13.91 -20.00
C LEU A 163 -17.33 13.50 -21.45
N GLN A 164 -16.51 13.90 -22.42
CA GLN A 164 -16.65 13.54 -23.84
C GLN A 164 -16.26 12.07 -24.16
N ILE A 165 -15.79 11.31 -23.18
CA ILE A 165 -15.38 9.92 -23.38
C ILE A 165 -16.60 9.05 -23.71
N GLU A 166 -16.63 8.49 -24.92
CA GLU A 166 -17.59 7.47 -25.34
C GLU A 166 -17.17 6.08 -24.84
N VAL A 167 -18.08 5.38 -24.17
CA VAL A 167 -17.88 4.03 -23.62
C VAL A 167 -18.72 2.98 -24.36
N SER A 168 -18.27 1.73 -24.36
CA SER A 168 -18.96 0.61 -25.02
C SER A 168 -20.34 0.32 -24.41
N LYS A 169 -20.47 0.47 -23.08
CA LYS A 169 -21.73 0.39 -22.35
C LYS A 169 -22.07 1.76 -21.77
N PRO A 170 -23.24 2.35 -22.11
CA PRO A 170 -23.65 3.66 -21.57
C PRO A 170 -23.65 3.73 -20.04
N SER A 171 -23.90 2.61 -19.34
CA SER A 171 -23.88 2.48 -17.87
C SER A 171 -22.52 2.72 -17.21
N GLU A 172 -21.47 2.86 -18.00
CA GLU A 172 -20.09 3.08 -17.59
C GLU A 172 -19.57 4.45 -18.04
N SER A 173 -20.46 5.40 -18.38
CA SER A 173 -20.03 6.71 -18.83
C SER A 173 -19.27 7.49 -17.74
N PRO A 174 -18.36 8.41 -18.11
CA PRO A 174 -17.62 9.25 -17.16
C PRO A 174 -18.50 9.99 -16.16
N LYS A 175 -19.67 10.45 -16.62
CA LYS A 175 -20.69 11.12 -15.79
C LYS A 175 -21.26 10.16 -14.75
N ILE A 176 -21.70 8.98 -15.18
CA ILE A 176 -22.23 7.94 -14.28
C ILE A 176 -21.14 7.49 -13.29
N PHE A 177 -19.91 7.31 -13.76
CA PHE A 177 -18.78 6.97 -12.91
C PHE A 177 -18.52 8.05 -11.86
N PHE A 178 -18.59 9.35 -12.21
CA PHE A 178 -18.43 10.44 -11.25
C PHE A 178 -19.47 10.35 -10.11
N PHE A 179 -20.76 10.19 -10.42
CA PHE A 179 -21.78 10.07 -9.39
C PHE A 179 -21.64 8.77 -8.58
N LYS A 180 -21.33 7.64 -9.23
CA LYS A 180 -21.00 6.39 -8.52
C LYS A 180 -19.78 6.56 -7.61
N PHE A 181 -18.75 7.25 -8.08
CA PHE A 181 -17.54 7.53 -7.32
C PHE A 181 -17.84 8.40 -6.09
N LEU A 182 -18.65 9.45 -6.21
CA LEU A 182 -19.10 10.22 -5.05
C LEU A 182 -19.91 9.37 -4.08
N ARG A 183 -20.75 8.46 -4.59
CA ARG A 183 -21.50 7.51 -3.76
C ARG A 183 -20.60 6.52 -3.02
N TRP A 184 -19.53 6.05 -3.66
CA TRP A 184 -18.54 5.16 -3.04
C TRP A 184 -17.62 5.91 -2.05
N ASN A 185 -17.49 7.22 -2.20
CA ASN A 185 -16.58 8.02 -1.40
C ASN A 185 -17.32 9.17 -0.71
N THR A 186 -18.30 8.82 0.14
CA THR A 186 -19.08 9.76 0.98
C THR A 186 -18.20 10.71 1.79
N ASN A 187 -16.98 10.27 2.08
CA ASN A 187 -16.03 10.89 3.00
C ASN A 187 -14.82 11.54 2.30
N LEU A 188 -14.95 11.97 1.04
CA LEU A 188 -13.86 12.62 0.30
C LEU A 188 -13.36 13.87 1.05
N VAL A 189 -12.16 13.77 1.64
CA VAL A 189 -11.43 14.95 2.13
C VAL A 189 -10.86 15.68 0.92
N LEU A 190 -11.60 16.66 0.45
CA LEU A 190 -11.21 17.52 -0.65
C LEU A 190 -10.35 18.65 -0.08
N ASN A 191 -9.03 18.46 -0.05
CA ASN A 191 -8.03 19.44 0.44
C ASN A 191 -7.97 20.76 -0.38
N GLY A 192 -9.04 21.15 -1.07
CA GLY A 192 -9.09 22.29 -1.98
C GLY A 192 -8.29 22.11 -3.27
N ASP A 193 -7.55 21.01 -3.44
CA ASP A 193 -6.80 20.73 -4.66
C ASP A 193 -7.65 20.03 -5.73
N LEU A 194 -8.32 20.86 -6.55
CA LEU A 194 -9.08 20.44 -7.73
C LEU A 194 -8.24 19.57 -8.70
N THR A 195 -6.94 19.85 -8.83
CA THR A 195 -6.08 19.14 -9.78
C THR A 195 -5.88 17.70 -9.36
N TYR A 196 -5.57 17.49 -8.08
CA TYR A 196 -5.41 16.17 -7.52
C TYR A 196 -6.73 15.38 -7.60
N PHE A 197 -7.85 15.99 -7.21
CA PHE A 197 -9.17 15.36 -7.28
C PHE A 197 -9.51 14.85 -8.69
N LEU A 198 -9.40 15.73 -9.70
CA LEU A 198 -9.72 15.37 -11.07
C LEU A 198 -8.79 14.28 -11.61
N ALA A 199 -7.50 14.33 -11.28
CA ALA A 199 -6.55 13.31 -11.70
C ALA A 199 -6.86 11.94 -11.07
N TYR A 200 -7.20 11.91 -9.78
CA TYR A 200 -7.58 10.71 -9.06
C TYR A 200 -8.87 10.09 -9.60
N LEU A 201 -9.91 10.91 -9.84
CA LEU A 201 -11.16 10.47 -10.45
C LEU A 201 -10.92 9.83 -11.82
N ILE A 202 -10.17 10.50 -12.70
CA ILE A 202 -9.86 10.00 -14.05
C ILE A 202 -9.04 8.70 -13.97
N GLN A 203 -8.12 8.58 -13.00
CA GLN A 203 -7.33 7.37 -12.80
C GLN A 203 -8.22 6.18 -12.46
N LEU A 204 -9.10 6.33 -11.48
CA LEU A 204 -10.01 5.25 -11.08
C LEU A 204 -10.96 4.86 -12.21
N PHE A 205 -11.45 5.85 -12.96
CA PHE A 205 -12.25 5.59 -14.15
C PHE A 205 -11.50 4.73 -15.17
N LYS A 206 -10.25 5.10 -15.50
CA LYS A 206 -9.40 4.33 -16.42
C LYS A 206 -9.10 2.92 -15.93
N VAL A 207 -8.88 2.75 -14.62
CA VAL A 207 -8.67 1.42 -14.02
C VAL A 207 -9.96 0.59 -14.13
N SER A 208 -11.11 1.15 -13.79
CA SER A 208 -12.40 0.43 -13.87
C SER A 208 -12.79 0.04 -15.30
N THR A 209 -12.37 0.84 -16.28
CA THR A 209 -12.62 0.58 -17.71
C THR A 209 -11.52 -0.27 -18.36
N SER A 210 -10.45 -0.61 -17.63
CA SER A 210 -9.37 -1.47 -18.15
C SER A 210 -9.80 -2.93 -18.36
N GLU A 211 -10.91 -3.38 -17.77
CA GLU A 211 -11.52 -4.68 -18.08
C GLU A 211 -11.86 -4.82 -19.57
N HIS A 212 -12.08 -3.71 -20.28
CA HIS A 212 -12.26 -3.68 -21.74
C HIS A 212 -10.98 -3.93 -22.54
N LEU A 213 -9.80 -4.04 -21.88
CA LEU A 213 -8.56 -4.48 -22.53
C LEU A 213 -8.61 -5.97 -22.90
N LEU A 214 -9.53 -6.75 -22.32
CA LEU A 214 -9.77 -8.16 -22.66
C LEU A 214 -10.49 -8.30 -24.01
N ASN A 215 -9.91 -7.76 -25.08
CA ASN A 215 -10.41 -7.85 -26.44
C ASN A 215 -9.26 -8.27 -27.38
N ASP A 216 -9.49 -9.29 -28.21
CA ASP A 216 -8.47 -9.86 -29.07
C ASP A 216 -7.95 -8.84 -30.13
N GLU A 217 -8.83 -8.01 -30.72
CA GLU A 217 -8.43 -6.97 -31.68
C GLU A 217 -7.60 -5.87 -31.01
N LEU A 218 -7.94 -5.51 -29.77
CA LEU A 218 -7.23 -4.48 -29.02
C LEU A 218 -5.86 -4.99 -28.57
N THR A 219 -5.79 -6.23 -28.08
CA THR A 219 -4.55 -6.92 -27.72
C THR A 219 -3.61 -7.00 -28.93
N GLU A 220 -4.15 -7.35 -30.11
CA GLU A 220 -3.41 -7.35 -31.36
C GLU A 220 -2.93 -5.93 -31.76
N THR A 221 -3.75 -4.90 -31.52
CA THR A 221 -3.35 -3.50 -31.74
C THR A 221 -2.17 -3.10 -30.86
N ILE A 222 -2.13 -3.55 -29.60
CA ILE A 222 -1.01 -3.29 -28.67
C ILE A 222 0.26 -3.98 -29.16
N ARG A 223 0.18 -5.26 -29.58
CA ARG A 223 1.33 -5.99 -30.16
C ARG A 223 1.94 -5.23 -31.34
N ILE A 224 1.09 -4.78 -32.27
CA ILE A 224 1.52 -4.04 -33.47
C ILE A 224 2.11 -2.68 -33.12
N LEU A 225 1.53 -1.98 -32.15
CA LEU A 225 2.05 -0.70 -31.66
C LEU A 225 3.49 -0.86 -31.10
N VAL A 226 3.74 -1.92 -30.33
CA VAL A 226 5.09 -2.25 -29.82
C VAL A 226 6.04 -2.49 -30.99
N GLU A 227 5.66 -3.32 -31.97
CA GLU A 227 6.49 -3.63 -33.15
C GLU A 227 6.84 -2.38 -33.96
N ILE A 228 5.86 -1.49 -34.18
CA ILE A 228 6.10 -0.22 -34.88
C ILE A 228 7.08 0.63 -34.07
N PHE A 229 6.83 0.83 -32.78
CA PHE A 229 7.65 1.74 -31.99
C PHE A 229 9.09 1.23 -31.80
N TYR A 230 9.29 -0.08 -31.63
CA TYR A 230 10.63 -0.65 -31.44
C TYR A 230 11.47 -0.62 -32.73
N ASN A 231 10.83 -0.68 -33.90
CA ASN A 231 11.52 -0.56 -35.20
C ASN A 231 11.75 0.91 -35.60
N VAL A 232 10.76 1.78 -35.44
CA VAL A 232 10.84 3.20 -35.85
C VAL A 232 11.60 4.04 -34.83
N LYS A 233 11.57 3.67 -33.54
CA LYS A 233 12.23 4.30 -32.38
C LYS A 233 11.73 5.71 -32.00
N ASN A 234 11.43 6.56 -32.98
CA ASN A 234 10.91 7.92 -32.78
C ASN A 234 9.59 8.08 -33.54
N CYS A 235 8.51 7.49 -33.02
CA CYS A 235 7.16 7.64 -33.55
C CYS A 235 6.20 8.06 -32.43
N ASP A 236 5.56 9.21 -32.63
CA ASP A 236 4.83 9.90 -31.57
C ASP A 236 3.59 10.64 -32.05
N THR A 237 3.10 10.29 -33.23
CA THR A 237 1.83 10.79 -33.74
C THR A 237 0.98 9.62 -34.22
N LEU A 238 -0.33 9.70 -33.96
CA LEU A 238 -1.29 8.74 -34.49
C LEU A 238 -1.17 8.57 -36.01
N LYS A 239 -0.95 9.68 -36.73
CA LYS A 239 -0.73 9.67 -38.19
C LYS A 239 0.51 8.85 -38.57
N GLY A 240 1.62 8.99 -37.84
CA GLY A 240 2.82 8.19 -38.01
C GLY A 240 2.54 6.70 -37.85
N TYR A 241 1.88 6.30 -36.76
CA TYR A 241 1.49 4.90 -36.53
C TYR A 241 0.57 4.35 -37.63
N TYR A 242 -0.38 5.14 -38.13
CA TYR A 242 -1.23 4.72 -39.25
C TYR A 242 -0.43 4.45 -40.53
N MET A 243 0.54 5.31 -40.84
CA MET A 243 1.41 5.16 -42.00
C MET A 243 2.29 3.90 -41.87
N TYR A 244 2.94 3.73 -40.71
CA TYR A 244 3.81 2.58 -40.47
C TYR A 244 3.05 1.26 -40.40
N PHE A 245 1.82 1.24 -39.87
CA PHE A 245 0.97 0.05 -39.95
C PHE A 245 0.77 -0.42 -41.39
N LYS A 246 0.40 0.50 -42.30
CA LYS A 246 0.21 0.14 -43.73
C LYS A 246 1.51 -0.35 -44.35
N LYS A 247 2.59 0.43 -44.19
CA LYS A 247 3.92 0.12 -44.73
C LYS A 247 4.42 -1.24 -44.23
N PHE A 248 4.35 -1.50 -42.92
CA PHE A 248 4.87 -2.74 -42.34
C PHE A 248 4.00 -3.95 -42.71
N LYS A 249 2.69 -3.77 -42.86
CA LYS A 249 1.79 -4.82 -43.34
C LYS A 249 2.06 -5.17 -44.81
N GLU A 250 2.25 -4.17 -45.68
CA GLU A 250 2.63 -4.35 -47.10
C GLU A 250 4.00 -5.03 -47.24
N GLN A 251 4.97 -4.65 -46.40
CA GLN A 251 6.31 -5.22 -46.36
C GLN A 251 6.37 -6.59 -45.66
N LYS A 252 5.23 -7.13 -45.17
CA LYS A 252 5.16 -8.36 -44.37
C LYS A 252 6.04 -8.37 -43.11
N LEU A 253 6.42 -7.18 -42.60
CA LEU A 253 7.09 -7.01 -41.32
C LEU A 253 6.16 -7.28 -40.14
N ILE A 254 4.85 -7.09 -40.35
CA ILE A 254 3.80 -7.42 -39.39
C ILE A 254 2.79 -8.34 -40.08
N GLN A 255 2.60 -9.53 -39.51
CA GLN A 255 1.55 -10.45 -39.92
C GLN A 255 0.34 -10.25 -39.01
N THR A 256 -0.79 -9.82 -39.58
CA THR A 256 -2.01 -9.56 -38.82
C THR A 256 -3.27 -9.59 -39.69
N ASN A 257 -4.35 -10.15 -39.11
CA ASN A 257 -5.69 -10.10 -39.68
C ASN A 257 -6.40 -8.77 -39.38
N LEU A 258 -5.84 -7.92 -38.50
CA LEU A 258 -6.43 -6.65 -38.14
C LEU A 258 -6.53 -5.73 -39.38
N SER A 259 -7.73 -5.19 -39.61
CA SER A 259 -7.96 -4.24 -40.70
C SER A 259 -7.38 -2.86 -40.34
N PHE A 260 -7.04 -2.05 -41.35
CA PHE A 260 -6.58 -0.67 -41.10
C PHE A 260 -7.65 0.17 -40.37
N ARG A 261 -8.94 -0.08 -40.66
CA ARG A 261 -10.06 0.59 -39.99
C ARG A 261 -10.11 0.24 -38.50
N ASN A 262 -9.95 -1.04 -38.15
CA ASN A 262 -9.99 -1.48 -36.75
C ASN A 262 -8.74 -1.02 -36.01
N PHE A 263 -7.55 -1.10 -36.62
CA PHE A 263 -6.33 -0.54 -36.05
C PHE A 263 -6.48 0.96 -35.75
N ARG A 264 -7.04 1.75 -36.67
CA ARG A 264 -7.27 3.19 -36.44
C ARG A 264 -8.26 3.45 -35.31
N LYS A 265 -9.34 2.67 -35.23
CA LYS A 265 -10.34 2.76 -34.16
C LYS A 265 -9.70 2.43 -32.80
N ASN A 266 -9.01 1.30 -32.72
CA ASN A 266 -8.40 0.80 -31.49
C ASN A 266 -7.25 1.69 -31.03
N LEU A 267 -6.41 2.20 -31.93
CA LEU A 267 -5.32 3.11 -31.58
C LEU A 267 -5.83 4.44 -31.02
N ARG A 268 -6.92 4.99 -31.58
CA ARG A 268 -7.59 6.17 -31.00
C ARG A 268 -8.15 5.88 -29.63
N TRP A 269 -8.73 4.70 -29.46
CA TRP A 269 -9.22 4.25 -28.16
C TRP A 269 -8.05 4.17 -27.16
N ILE A 270 -6.94 3.53 -27.50
CA ILE A 270 -5.74 3.42 -26.65
C ILE A 270 -5.21 4.81 -26.28
N ASP A 271 -5.04 5.70 -27.25
CA ASP A 271 -4.58 7.08 -27.02
C ASP A 271 -5.53 7.85 -26.08
N THR A 272 -6.83 7.57 -26.11
CA THR A 272 -7.81 8.33 -25.31
C THR A 272 -8.02 7.74 -23.92
N PHE A 273 -8.09 6.41 -23.81
CA PHE A 273 -8.64 5.72 -22.64
C PHE A 273 -7.61 4.88 -21.87
N SER A 274 -6.45 4.54 -22.45
CA SER A 274 -5.45 3.70 -21.78
C SER A 274 -4.33 4.51 -21.09
N PHE A 275 -3.38 3.79 -20.47
CA PHE A 275 -2.10 4.32 -19.97
C PHE A 275 -0.92 4.03 -20.91
N ILE A 276 -1.18 3.41 -22.06
CA ILE A 276 -0.15 2.91 -22.96
C ILE A 276 0.50 4.08 -23.71
N ALA A 277 1.82 4.20 -23.57
CA ALA A 277 2.57 5.36 -24.05
C ALA A 277 3.98 4.98 -24.53
N PRO A 278 4.47 5.58 -25.64
CA PRO A 278 5.84 5.40 -26.10
C PRO A 278 6.83 6.20 -25.25
N THR A 279 7.61 5.51 -24.43
CA THR A 279 8.67 6.07 -23.56
C THR A 279 10.06 5.59 -23.95
N TYR A 280 11.07 5.98 -23.19
CA TYR A 280 12.43 5.48 -23.35
C TYR A 280 13.05 5.07 -22.03
N TYR A 281 13.77 3.95 -22.05
CA TYR A 281 14.61 3.53 -20.95
C TYR A 281 16.01 4.13 -21.11
N ALA A 282 16.60 4.66 -20.04
CA ALA A 282 17.92 5.27 -20.06
C ALA A 282 19.02 4.27 -19.68
N ASP A 283 20.16 4.33 -20.39
CA ASP A 283 21.40 3.76 -19.89
C ASP A 283 22.05 4.75 -18.92
N TRP A 284 21.86 4.51 -17.63
CA TRP A 284 22.36 5.37 -16.56
C TRP A 284 23.87 5.53 -16.55
N LYS A 285 24.63 4.52 -16.98
CA LYS A 285 26.09 4.60 -17.02
C LYS A 285 26.60 5.53 -18.11
N SER A 286 25.82 5.73 -19.18
CA SER A 286 26.08 6.74 -20.20
C SER A 286 25.95 8.17 -19.66
N PHE A 287 25.31 8.35 -18.51
CA PHE A 287 25.13 9.63 -17.82
C PHE A 287 25.95 9.71 -16.52
N ASP A 288 27.07 8.97 -16.42
CA ASP A 288 27.91 8.87 -15.22
C ASP A 288 27.15 8.54 -13.92
N GLN A 289 26.08 7.75 -14.03
CA GLN A 289 25.23 7.30 -12.92
C GLN A 289 25.18 5.78 -12.85
N ALA A 290 24.91 5.24 -11.66
CA ALA A 290 24.72 3.82 -11.43
C ALA A 290 23.30 3.55 -10.92
N VAL A 291 22.75 2.39 -11.33
CA VAL A 291 21.61 1.78 -10.67
C VAL A 291 22.15 0.64 -9.80
N LEU A 292 21.97 0.77 -8.49
CA LEU A 292 22.34 -0.26 -7.52
C LEU A 292 21.07 -0.87 -6.94
N VAL A 293 21.06 -2.19 -6.78
CA VAL A 293 20.04 -2.94 -6.04
C VAL A 293 20.60 -3.20 -4.65
N CYS A 294 19.84 -2.83 -3.62
CA CYS A 294 20.26 -2.95 -2.24
C CYS A 294 19.26 -3.78 -1.46
N HIS A 295 19.75 -4.78 -0.73
CA HIS A 295 18.98 -5.53 0.26
C HIS A 295 19.65 -5.39 1.62
N LEU A 296 18.91 -4.88 2.60
CA LEU A 296 19.37 -4.74 3.98
C LEU A 296 18.47 -5.52 4.92
N LYS A 297 19.04 -6.00 6.02
CA LYS A 297 18.28 -6.53 7.14
C LYS A 297 18.67 -5.80 8.41
N PHE A 298 17.75 -5.02 8.96
CA PHE A 298 18.00 -4.26 10.19
C PHE A 298 17.98 -5.17 11.42
N ASN A 299 18.74 -4.79 12.44
CA ASN A 299 18.80 -5.47 13.71
C ASN A 299 17.43 -5.45 14.41
N PRO A 300 16.87 -6.59 14.86
CA PRO A 300 15.56 -6.66 15.52
C PRO A 300 15.49 -5.90 16.86
N LEU A 301 16.63 -5.50 17.42
CA LEU A 301 16.67 -4.62 18.60
C LEU A 301 16.17 -3.20 18.27
N LEU A 302 16.37 -2.73 17.03
CA LEU A 302 15.89 -1.43 16.58
C LEU A 302 14.36 -1.38 16.53
N ASN A 303 13.80 -0.22 16.84
CA ASN A 303 12.37 0.02 16.66
C ASN A 303 12.06 0.44 15.23
N LYS A 304 10.89 0.03 14.74
CA LYS A 304 10.49 0.28 13.35
C LYS A 304 10.49 1.77 12.98
N HIS A 305 9.99 2.63 13.87
CA HIS A 305 9.97 4.08 13.65
C HIS A 305 11.38 4.68 13.44
N GLN A 306 12.41 4.14 14.10
CA GLN A 306 13.79 4.60 13.93
C GLN A 306 14.31 4.22 12.54
N ILE A 307 13.98 3.01 12.08
CA ILE A 307 14.33 2.52 10.74
C ILE A 307 13.65 3.37 9.67
N ASP A 308 12.35 3.65 9.83
CA ASP A 308 11.59 4.44 8.85
C ASP A 308 12.16 5.86 8.70
N LYS A 309 12.57 6.51 9.81
CA LYS A 309 13.27 7.82 9.76
C LYS A 309 14.57 7.77 8.97
N VAL A 310 15.39 6.75 9.21
CA VAL A 310 16.63 6.55 8.45
C VAL A 310 16.29 6.44 6.96
N LEU A 311 15.38 5.54 6.59
CA LEU A 311 15.04 5.29 5.20
C LEU A 311 14.42 6.50 4.48
N GLU A 312 13.58 7.29 5.15
CA GLU A 312 12.94 8.48 4.57
C GLU A 312 13.97 9.53 4.11
N LYS A 313 15.07 9.69 4.85
CA LYS A 313 16.11 10.69 4.57
C LYS A 313 17.31 10.11 3.81
N MET A 314 17.27 8.83 3.44
CA MET A 314 18.39 8.16 2.81
C MET A 314 18.65 8.70 1.40
N PRO A 315 19.86 9.24 1.11
CA PRO A 315 20.16 9.82 -0.20
C PRO A 315 20.02 8.79 -1.33
N PHE A 316 19.44 9.23 -2.45
CA PHE A 316 19.34 8.48 -3.72
C PHE A 316 18.49 7.19 -3.69
N VAL A 317 17.75 6.92 -2.60
CA VAL A 317 16.86 5.74 -2.51
C VAL A 317 15.62 5.90 -3.38
N LEU A 318 15.30 4.85 -4.12
CA LEU A 318 14.10 4.69 -4.94
C LEU A 318 13.40 3.38 -4.61
N MET A 319 12.06 3.42 -4.64
CA MET A 319 11.19 2.26 -4.36
C MET A 319 11.58 1.52 -3.06
N PRO A 320 11.56 2.18 -1.90
CA PRO A 320 11.78 1.48 -0.64
C PRO A 320 10.67 0.43 -0.43
N LYS A 321 11.05 -0.84 -0.31
CA LYS A 321 10.18 -1.97 -0.01
C LYS A 321 10.58 -2.58 1.30
N LEU A 322 9.59 -2.96 2.10
CA LEU A 322 9.81 -3.46 3.46
C LEU A 322 9.23 -4.86 3.61
N SER A 323 9.82 -5.63 4.53
CA SER A 323 9.29 -6.93 4.94
C SER A 323 9.40 -7.04 6.46
N ILE A 324 8.27 -7.30 7.12
CA ILE A 324 8.14 -7.37 8.59
C ILE A 324 7.59 -8.74 9.01
N ASN A 325 7.98 -9.78 8.26
CA ASN A 325 7.63 -11.17 8.55
C ASN A 325 8.35 -11.73 9.82
N ASN A 326 9.21 -10.91 10.43
CA ASN A 326 10.09 -11.19 11.55
C ASN A 326 10.21 -9.92 12.41
N PHE A 327 10.79 -10.00 13.62
CA PHE A 327 11.08 -8.76 14.36
C PHE A 327 12.20 -7.94 13.68
N ALA A 328 13.06 -8.61 12.91
CA ALA A 328 14.00 -7.95 12.02
C ALA A 328 13.27 -7.39 10.79
N VAL A 329 13.55 -6.14 10.44
CA VAL A 329 12.97 -5.47 9.27
C VAL A 329 13.87 -5.72 8.06
N GLY A 330 13.32 -6.38 7.04
CA GLY A 330 13.94 -6.49 5.73
C GLY A 330 13.65 -5.25 4.89
N PHE A 331 14.66 -4.78 4.15
CA PHE A 331 14.57 -3.64 3.25
C PHE A 331 15.11 -4.02 1.87
N SER A 332 14.40 -3.62 0.82
CA SER A 332 14.87 -3.69 -0.55
C SER A 332 14.61 -2.36 -1.25
N ALA A 333 15.58 -1.85 -1.98
CA ALA A 333 15.42 -0.63 -2.78
C ALA A 333 16.38 -0.60 -3.95
N TYR A 334 16.11 0.31 -4.88
CA TYR A 334 17.08 0.74 -5.89
C TYR A 334 17.74 2.04 -5.43
N PHE A 335 19.02 2.21 -5.72
CA PHE A 335 19.69 3.50 -5.65
C PHE A 335 20.02 3.96 -7.05
N VAL A 336 19.68 5.20 -7.38
CA VAL A 336 20.15 5.84 -8.62
C VAL A 336 20.95 7.07 -8.25
N LEU A 337 22.27 6.94 -8.35
CA LEU A 337 23.23 7.91 -7.84
C LEU A 337 24.36 8.16 -8.84
N PRO A 338 24.97 9.36 -8.82
CA PRO A 338 26.20 9.62 -9.56
C PRO A 338 27.33 8.68 -9.14
N ARG A 339 28.21 8.33 -10.09
CA ARG A 339 29.36 7.45 -9.87
C ARG A 339 30.21 7.88 -8.67
N VAL A 340 30.41 9.18 -8.52
CA VAL A 340 31.25 9.78 -7.47
C VAL A 340 30.80 9.43 -6.04
N TYR A 341 29.51 9.09 -5.84
CA TYR A 341 28.96 8.77 -4.51
C TYR A 341 28.90 7.27 -4.18
N ILE A 342 29.26 6.37 -5.11
CA ILE A 342 29.14 4.92 -4.90
C ILE A 342 29.99 4.46 -3.70
N LYS A 343 31.23 4.95 -3.61
CA LYS A 343 32.14 4.59 -2.51
C LYS A 343 31.61 5.06 -1.16
N ASP A 344 30.99 6.24 -1.11
CA ASP A 344 30.45 6.81 0.12
C ASP A 344 29.23 6.02 0.63
N LEU A 345 28.38 5.55 -0.28
CA LEU A 345 27.28 4.64 0.06
C LEU A 345 27.80 3.31 0.60
N VAL A 346 28.82 2.70 -0.02
CA VAL A 346 29.45 1.45 0.46
C VAL A 346 30.00 1.65 1.88
N ASN A 347 30.77 2.73 2.09
CA ASN A 347 31.34 3.07 3.40
C ASN A 347 30.26 3.30 4.47
N LEU A 348 29.14 3.94 4.10
CA LEU A 348 28.01 4.13 5.01
C LEU A 348 27.44 2.78 5.46
N LEU A 349 27.13 1.90 4.51
CA LEU A 349 26.53 0.59 4.80
C LEU A 349 27.49 -0.30 5.61
N GLU A 350 28.79 -0.28 5.30
CA GLU A 350 29.80 -0.94 6.13
C GLU A 350 29.81 -0.40 7.55
N THR A 351 29.70 0.92 7.74
CA THR A 351 29.67 1.51 9.07
C THR A 351 28.41 1.11 9.83
N MET A 352 27.27 1.04 9.15
CA MET A 352 26.02 0.54 9.76
C MET A 352 26.13 -0.92 10.18
N GLU A 353 26.80 -1.78 9.40
CA GLU A 353 27.05 -3.18 9.77
C GLU A 353 28.03 -3.27 10.94
N ARG A 354 29.12 -2.49 10.91
CA ARG A 354 30.11 -2.44 12.00
C ARG A 354 29.50 -2.03 13.33
N ASN A 355 28.58 -1.07 13.32
CA ASN A 355 27.85 -0.60 14.51
C ASN A 355 26.70 -1.54 14.92
N GLY A 356 26.47 -2.64 14.18
CA GLY A 356 25.44 -3.62 14.49
C GLY A 356 24.01 -3.18 14.15
N TYR A 357 23.81 -2.06 13.45
CA TYR A 357 22.48 -1.58 13.05
C TYR A 357 21.84 -2.46 11.97
N ILE A 358 22.66 -3.08 11.12
CA ILE A 358 22.24 -4.05 10.11
C ILE A 358 22.93 -5.39 10.35
N ILE A 359 22.18 -6.47 10.14
CA ILE A 359 22.60 -7.88 10.26
C ILE A 359 23.21 -8.38 8.95
N SER A 360 22.65 -7.93 7.82
CA SER A 360 23.11 -8.31 6.50
C SER A 360 22.89 -7.15 5.52
N LYS A 361 23.79 -7.05 4.55
CA LYS A 361 23.71 -6.17 3.40
C LYS A 361 24.09 -6.95 2.14
N GLU A 362 23.42 -6.65 1.06
CA GLU A 362 23.78 -7.05 -0.30
C GLU A 362 23.63 -5.79 -1.15
N LEU A 363 24.67 -5.40 -1.88
CA LEU A 363 24.67 -4.22 -2.72
C LEU A 363 25.24 -4.58 -4.08
N SER A 364 24.37 -4.58 -5.09
CA SER A 364 24.71 -5.10 -6.41
C SER A 364 24.48 -4.05 -7.49
N GLN A 365 25.38 -3.98 -8.46
CA GLN A 365 25.24 -3.09 -9.62
C GLN A 365 24.54 -3.80 -10.77
N THR A 366 23.66 -3.11 -11.48
CA THR A 366 22.98 -3.67 -12.66
C THR A 366 23.90 -3.75 -13.88
N LYS A 367 23.86 -4.91 -14.56
CA LYS A 367 24.56 -5.18 -15.84
C LYS A 367 23.61 -5.17 -17.02
N SER A 368 22.45 -5.79 -16.87
CA SER A 368 21.39 -5.76 -17.87
C SER A 368 20.02 -5.81 -17.22
N TYR A 369 19.02 -5.39 -17.98
CA TYR A 369 17.63 -5.39 -17.60
C TYR A 369 16.80 -6.04 -18.71
N LEU A 370 15.92 -6.95 -18.32
CA LEU A 370 14.92 -7.54 -19.19
C LEU A 370 13.53 -7.36 -18.57
N PHE A 371 12.58 -6.98 -19.42
CA PHE A 371 11.17 -6.94 -19.12
C PHE A 371 10.40 -7.80 -20.11
N ALA A 372 9.66 -8.77 -19.59
CA ALA A 372 8.82 -9.66 -20.39
C ALA A 372 7.34 -9.39 -20.07
N LEU A 373 6.53 -9.31 -21.13
CA LEU A 373 5.09 -9.10 -21.09
C LEU A 373 4.41 -10.16 -21.96
N ASN A 374 3.53 -10.98 -21.38
CA ASN A 374 2.75 -11.95 -22.14
C ASN A 374 1.32 -11.44 -22.37
N LEU A 375 1.07 -10.90 -23.57
CA LEU A 375 -0.23 -10.36 -23.95
C LEU A 375 -1.33 -11.42 -24.09
N ASN A 376 -1.01 -12.72 -24.07
CA ASN A 376 -2.03 -13.78 -24.02
C ASN A 376 -2.94 -13.65 -22.78
N TYR A 377 -2.46 -13.00 -21.71
CA TYR A 377 -3.26 -12.67 -20.53
C TYR A 377 -4.43 -11.70 -20.81
N LEU A 378 -4.30 -10.88 -21.87
CA LEU A 378 -5.31 -9.89 -22.25
C LEU A 378 -6.29 -10.40 -23.32
N LYS A 379 -6.22 -11.68 -23.70
CA LYS A 379 -7.14 -12.26 -24.68
C LYS A 379 -8.49 -12.59 -24.06
N GLU A 380 -9.55 -12.53 -24.84
CA GLU A 380 -10.92 -12.90 -24.42
C GLU A 380 -11.01 -14.35 -23.91
N SER A 381 -10.17 -15.23 -24.47
CA SER A 381 -10.10 -16.63 -24.07
C SER A 381 -9.47 -16.88 -22.69
N HIS A 382 -8.82 -15.87 -22.11
CA HIS A 382 -8.17 -15.96 -20.81
C HIS A 382 -9.10 -15.40 -19.72
N GLN A 383 -9.35 -16.17 -18.67
CA GLN A 383 -10.16 -15.69 -17.54
C GLN A 383 -9.28 -14.95 -16.53
N ILE A 384 -9.76 -13.82 -16.00
CA ILE A 384 -9.05 -13.05 -14.98
C ILE A 384 -8.70 -13.96 -13.80
N GLY A 385 -7.41 -13.99 -13.45
CA GLY A 385 -6.91 -14.79 -12.33
C GLY A 385 -6.42 -16.20 -12.68
N GLU A 386 -6.53 -16.64 -13.95
CA GLU A 386 -5.87 -17.85 -14.43
C GLU A 386 -4.34 -17.65 -14.56
N ILE A 387 -3.59 -18.75 -14.57
CA ILE A 387 -2.19 -18.78 -15.05
C ILE A 387 -2.20 -19.15 -16.53
N ILE A 388 -1.29 -18.55 -17.30
CA ILE A 388 -1.17 -18.84 -18.74
C ILE A 388 -0.76 -20.30 -18.92
N ASP A 389 -1.54 -21.05 -19.69
CA ASP A 389 -1.25 -22.42 -20.06
C ASP A 389 -0.78 -22.45 -21.52
N LEU A 390 0.50 -22.78 -21.71
CA LEU A 390 1.16 -22.83 -23.02
C LEU A 390 0.57 -23.93 -23.92
N ASN A 391 -0.11 -24.92 -23.35
CA ASN A 391 -0.71 -26.03 -24.09
C ASN A 391 -2.14 -25.74 -24.57
N LYS A 392 -2.76 -24.63 -24.15
CA LYS A 392 -4.09 -24.23 -24.64
C LYS A 392 -4.02 -23.88 -26.13
N ARG A 393 -4.99 -24.37 -26.92
CA ARG A 393 -5.08 -24.11 -28.38
C ARG A 393 -5.07 -22.63 -28.76
N ASN A 394 -5.53 -21.75 -27.88
CA ASN A 394 -5.63 -20.31 -28.14
C ASN A 394 -4.38 -19.52 -27.75
N TYR A 395 -3.35 -20.19 -27.21
CA TYR A 395 -2.05 -19.59 -26.92
C TYR A 395 -1.32 -19.24 -28.21
N ILE A 396 -0.83 -18.01 -28.33
CA ILE A 396 -0.11 -17.55 -29.52
C ILE A 396 1.24 -16.96 -29.09
N LYS A 397 2.33 -17.54 -29.61
CA LYS A 397 3.71 -17.15 -29.28
C LYS A 397 4.04 -15.69 -29.63
N ASN A 398 3.46 -15.12 -30.69
CA ASN A 398 3.72 -13.73 -31.10
C ASN A 398 3.25 -12.68 -30.08
N TYR A 399 2.49 -13.07 -29.06
CA TYR A 399 2.06 -12.20 -27.97
C TYR A 399 3.03 -12.21 -26.77
N GLU A 400 4.11 -13.00 -26.85
CA GLU A 400 5.27 -12.90 -25.95
C GLU A 400 6.13 -11.71 -26.39
N LEU A 401 6.15 -10.64 -25.59
CA LEU A 401 6.90 -9.42 -25.88
C LEU A 401 8.02 -9.23 -24.87
N GLU A 402 9.21 -8.86 -25.36
CA GLU A 402 10.37 -8.64 -24.51
C GLU A 402 11.05 -7.30 -24.83
N PHE A 403 11.49 -6.63 -23.78
CA PHE A 403 12.42 -5.52 -23.83
C PHE A 403 13.69 -5.91 -23.10
N LYS A 404 14.84 -5.81 -23.76
CA LYS A 404 16.16 -6.08 -23.17
C LYS A 404 17.08 -4.90 -23.35
N ILE A 405 17.80 -4.49 -22.32
CA ILE A 405 18.89 -3.52 -22.41
C ILE A 405 20.12 -4.06 -21.65
N THR A 406 21.29 -3.94 -22.26
CA THR A 406 22.57 -4.21 -21.60
C THR A 406 23.19 -2.85 -21.33
N PHE A 407 23.47 -2.55 -20.07
CA PHE A 407 24.11 -1.30 -19.69
C PHE A 407 25.57 -1.33 -20.16
N HIS A 408 26.10 -0.17 -20.51
CA HIS A 408 27.50 -0.07 -20.89
C HIS A 408 28.43 -0.56 -19.76
N PRO A 409 29.57 -1.18 -20.09
CA PRO A 409 30.47 -1.70 -19.05
C PRO A 409 31.06 -0.55 -18.23
N GLU A 410 31.47 0.52 -18.90
CA GLU A 410 32.11 1.70 -18.32
C GLU A 410 31.14 2.87 -18.17
N PHE A 411 31.41 3.72 -17.18
CA PHE A 411 30.78 5.03 -17.07
C PHE A 411 31.32 5.98 -18.13
N LYS A 412 30.42 6.74 -18.77
CA LYS A 412 30.78 7.85 -19.66
C LYS A 412 30.21 9.14 -19.07
N ASN A 413 31.00 10.21 -19.10
CA ASN A 413 30.54 11.55 -18.73
C ASN A 413 30.17 12.33 -19.99
N LEU A 414 28.92 12.17 -20.41
CA LEU A 414 28.36 12.95 -21.51
C LEU A 414 27.82 14.27 -20.95
N ARG A 415 28.38 15.37 -21.46
CA ARG A 415 28.11 16.76 -21.04
C ARG A 415 26.69 17.21 -21.40
N LEU A 416 25.69 16.77 -20.63
CA LEU A 416 24.28 17.15 -20.81
C LEU A 416 24.05 18.63 -20.54
N SER A 417 23.28 19.28 -21.41
CA SER A 417 22.71 20.61 -21.13
C SER A 417 21.44 20.52 -20.27
N LEU A 418 20.97 21.66 -19.75
CA LEU A 418 19.69 21.75 -19.04
C LEU A 418 18.52 21.22 -19.88
N LEU A 419 18.48 21.59 -21.17
CA LEU A 419 17.43 21.12 -22.08
C LEU A 419 17.49 19.60 -22.31
N ASP A 420 18.69 19.02 -22.41
CA ASP A 420 18.83 17.56 -22.54
C ASP A 420 18.28 16.83 -21.32
N TYR A 421 18.57 17.36 -20.13
CA TYR A 421 18.07 16.80 -18.88
C TYR A 421 16.54 16.85 -18.80
N LEU A 422 15.94 18.01 -19.15
CA LEU A 422 14.48 18.18 -19.15
C LEU A 422 13.79 17.29 -20.20
N ILE A 423 14.42 17.09 -21.37
CA ILE A 423 13.94 16.16 -22.39
C ILE A 423 14.00 14.73 -21.84
N LEU A 424 15.14 14.30 -21.30
CA LEU A 424 15.34 12.96 -20.73
C LEU A 424 14.33 12.64 -19.62
N GLU A 425 14.15 13.56 -18.66
CA GLU A 425 13.14 13.42 -17.60
C GLU A 425 11.73 13.32 -18.17
N SER A 426 11.43 14.07 -19.22
CA SER A 426 10.09 14.09 -19.79
C SER A 426 9.72 12.86 -20.61
N ILE A 427 10.71 12.18 -21.22
CA ILE A 427 10.47 11.03 -22.12
C ILE A 427 10.63 9.67 -21.44
N ARG A 428 11.25 9.63 -20.25
CA ARG A 428 11.51 8.39 -19.50
C ARG A 428 10.31 7.89 -18.70
N PHE A 429 9.44 8.79 -18.23
CA PHE A 429 8.36 8.45 -17.32
C PHE A 429 7.00 8.52 -18.01
N THR A 430 6.21 7.46 -17.86
CA THR A 430 4.75 7.53 -18.01
C THR A 430 4.17 8.09 -16.71
N THR A 431 3.53 9.25 -16.79
CA THR A 431 2.75 9.78 -15.66
C THR A 431 1.27 9.54 -15.93
N TYR A 432 0.49 9.38 -14.86
CA TYR A 432 -0.98 9.32 -14.92
C TYR A 432 -1.58 10.55 -15.65
N GLU A 433 -0.84 11.66 -15.66
CA GLU A 433 -1.18 12.94 -16.33
C GLU A 433 -0.66 13.09 -17.77
N ARG A 434 0.36 12.33 -18.20
CA ARG A 434 1.10 12.49 -19.49
C ARG A 434 1.78 11.16 -19.82
N ILE A 435 1.54 10.47 -20.93
CA ILE A 435 1.69 10.79 -22.35
C ILE A 435 0.71 9.87 -23.08
N ASN A 436 -0.19 10.40 -23.90
CA ASN A 436 -0.89 9.55 -24.87
C ASN A 436 0.07 9.28 -26.04
N ILE A 437 -0.27 8.42 -27.00
CA ILE A 437 0.58 8.13 -28.16
C ILE A 437 1.06 9.42 -28.88
N SER A 438 0.30 10.53 -28.80
CA SER A 438 0.68 11.87 -29.28
C SER A 438 1.57 12.71 -28.33
N ARG A 439 2.78 13.11 -28.77
CA ARG A 439 3.74 13.95 -28.01
C ARG A 439 3.61 15.48 -28.18
N LEU A 440 2.58 16.00 -28.86
CA LEU A 440 2.37 17.46 -29.02
C LEU A 440 2.38 18.26 -27.69
N LYS A 441 2.09 17.61 -26.56
CA LYS A 441 2.11 18.22 -25.22
C LYS A 441 3.51 18.31 -24.59
N LEU A 442 4.52 17.65 -25.16
CA LEU A 442 5.88 17.58 -24.63
C LEU A 442 6.60 18.95 -24.70
N ILE A 443 6.39 19.71 -25.76
CA ILE A 443 6.98 21.05 -25.93
C ILE A 443 6.53 22.00 -24.80
N ASN A 444 5.22 22.08 -24.59
CA ASN A 444 4.65 22.94 -23.55
C ASN A 444 5.10 22.50 -22.17
N LYS A 445 5.27 21.19 -21.95
CA LYS A 445 5.86 20.65 -20.74
C LYS A 445 7.30 21.14 -20.56
N ILE A 446 8.18 20.92 -21.53
CA ILE A 446 9.59 21.31 -21.41
C ILE A 446 9.72 22.83 -21.18
N LYS A 447 8.92 23.64 -21.89
CA LYS A 447 8.88 25.10 -21.66
C LYS A 447 8.42 25.46 -20.25
N SER A 448 7.38 24.78 -19.74
CA SER A 448 6.88 24.97 -18.38
C SER A 448 7.91 24.53 -17.34
N ASP A 449 8.53 23.36 -17.51
CA ASP A 449 9.49 22.79 -16.57
C ASP A 449 10.79 23.62 -16.54
N LEU A 450 11.20 24.17 -17.68
CA LEU A 450 12.29 25.14 -17.79
C LEU A 450 11.97 26.45 -17.05
N SER A 451 10.80 27.05 -17.32
CA SER A 451 10.38 28.29 -16.66
C SER A 451 10.27 28.08 -15.15
N TYR A 452 9.76 26.93 -14.72
CA TYR A 452 9.73 26.54 -13.31
C TYR A 452 11.14 26.40 -12.73
N PHE A 453 12.07 25.73 -13.42
CA PHE A 453 13.45 25.59 -12.97
C PHE A 453 14.12 26.96 -12.79
N LEU A 454 14.05 27.85 -13.79
CA LEU A 454 14.65 29.17 -13.72
C LEU A 454 14.02 30.02 -12.61
N SER A 455 12.69 30.07 -12.53
CA SER A 455 12.00 30.81 -11.45
C SER A 455 12.34 30.27 -10.06
N HIS A 456 12.53 28.96 -9.92
CA HIS A 456 12.96 28.35 -8.68
C HIS A 456 14.40 28.75 -8.29
N GLU A 457 15.33 28.76 -9.25
CA GLU A 457 16.70 29.19 -9.00
C GLU A 457 16.81 30.70 -8.69
N TYR A 458 16.03 31.55 -9.36
CA TYR A 458 15.91 32.97 -9.01
C TYR A 458 15.27 33.20 -7.63
N LYS A 459 14.30 32.36 -7.24
CA LYS A 459 13.73 32.41 -5.90
C LYS A 459 14.78 32.08 -4.83
N LYS A 460 15.63 31.08 -5.06
CA LYS A 460 16.75 30.77 -4.16
C LYS A 460 17.72 31.94 -4.03
N LEU A 461 18.03 32.64 -5.13
CA LEU A 461 18.84 33.86 -5.09
C LEU A 461 18.22 34.93 -4.20
N LYS A 462 16.92 35.20 -4.38
CA LYS A 462 16.21 36.17 -3.55
C LYS A 462 16.22 35.79 -2.07
N GLU A 463 15.97 34.51 -1.76
CA GLU A 463 16.05 34.00 -0.38
C GLU A 463 17.46 34.15 0.22
N LEU A 464 18.49 33.98 -0.61
CA LEU A 464 19.90 34.14 -0.24
C LEU A 464 20.25 35.62 0.03
N GLU A 465 19.78 36.55 -0.80
CA GLU A 465 19.90 38.00 -0.57
C GLU A 465 19.14 38.45 0.70
N ASP A 466 17.95 37.90 0.94
CA ASP A 466 17.16 38.23 2.12
C ASP A 466 17.81 37.70 3.41
N ILE A 467 18.38 36.48 3.38
CA ILE A 467 19.19 35.95 4.49
C ILE A 467 20.44 36.79 4.70
N HIS A 468 21.10 37.23 3.63
CA HIS A 468 22.27 38.09 3.73
C HIS A 468 21.95 39.42 4.45
N LYS A 469 20.81 40.05 4.13
CA LYS A 469 20.32 41.23 4.87
C LYS A 469 20.13 40.91 6.35
N ILE A 470 19.48 39.79 6.68
CA ILE A 470 19.27 39.37 8.08
C ILE A 470 20.61 39.22 8.82
N ILE A 471 21.61 38.60 8.17
CA ILE A 471 22.95 38.41 8.75
C ILE A 471 23.65 39.74 9.02
N ILE A 472 23.58 40.72 8.10
CA ILE A 472 24.18 42.05 8.28
C ILE A 472 23.50 42.83 9.40
N TYR A 473 22.16 42.81 9.47
CA TYR A 473 21.39 43.69 10.36
C TYR A 473 21.15 43.12 11.77
N SER A 474 21.59 41.89 12.08
CA SER A 474 21.27 41.23 13.37
C SER A 474 22.39 40.36 13.94
N SER A 475 23.53 40.99 14.29
CA SER A 475 24.70 40.32 14.88
C SER A 475 24.40 39.43 16.10
N ASN A 476 23.50 39.86 16.99
CA ASN A 476 23.10 39.05 18.16
C ASN A 476 22.40 37.74 17.77
N LEU A 477 21.48 37.79 16.79
CA LEU A 477 20.75 36.61 16.32
C LEU A 477 21.71 35.58 15.68
N ILE A 478 22.75 36.08 15.03
CA ILE A 478 23.82 35.27 14.43
C ILE A 478 24.68 34.58 15.48
N ASN A 479 25.11 35.29 16.52
CA ASN A 479 25.86 34.69 17.62
C ASN A 479 25.03 33.59 18.31
N GLU A 480 23.72 33.80 18.47
CA GLU A 480 22.81 32.76 18.97
C GLU A 480 22.69 31.56 18.03
N PHE A 481 22.68 31.78 16.71
CA PHE A 481 22.66 30.68 15.72
C PHE A 481 23.95 29.88 15.74
N ILE A 482 25.11 30.55 15.81
CA ILE A 482 26.42 29.90 15.90
C ILE A 482 26.50 29.07 17.19
N SER A 483 26.06 29.62 18.31
CA SER A 483 25.99 28.90 19.59
C SER A 483 25.09 27.66 19.47
N TYR A 484 23.92 27.79 18.84
CA TYR A 484 23.04 26.66 18.55
C TYR A 484 23.74 25.56 17.71
N LEU A 485 24.47 25.94 16.65
CA LEU A 485 25.22 25.00 15.81
C LEU A 485 26.42 24.37 16.53
N GLU A 486 27.08 25.07 17.46
CA GLU A 486 28.17 24.51 18.28
C GLU A 486 27.65 23.49 19.28
N GLN A 487 26.62 23.86 20.05
CA GLN A 487 26.01 22.98 21.05
C GLN A 487 25.52 21.67 20.44
N ASN A 488 25.08 21.71 19.18
CA ASN A 488 24.46 20.56 18.52
C ASN A 488 25.29 19.98 17.36
N LYS A 489 26.58 20.32 17.24
CA LYS A 489 27.45 19.88 16.13
C LYS A 489 27.48 18.36 15.94
N ASN A 490 27.47 17.60 17.03
CA ASN A 490 27.52 16.14 17.02
C ASN A 490 26.21 15.49 16.53
N LYS A 491 25.11 16.24 16.47
CA LYS A 491 23.82 15.77 15.95
C LYS A 491 23.84 15.63 14.41
N GLY A 492 24.67 16.42 13.74
CA GLY A 492 24.79 16.46 12.28
C GLY A 492 23.70 17.30 11.61
N PHE A 493 23.98 17.78 10.40
CA PHE A 493 23.15 18.75 9.67
C PHE A 493 21.69 18.32 9.49
N PHE A 494 21.45 17.08 9.04
CA PHE A 494 20.10 16.59 8.76
C PHE A 494 19.24 16.53 10.02
N TYR A 495 19.84 16.16 11.16
CA TYR A 495 19.14 16.13 12.44
C TYR A 495 18.71 17.54 12.86
N LEU A 496 19.60 18.52 12.78
CA LEU A 496 19.29 19.92 13.16
C LEU A 496 18.19 20.51 12.29
N LYS A 497 18.24 20.26 10.98
CA LYS A 497 17.21 20.73 10.06
C LYS A 497 15.84 20.12 10.39
N GLU A 498 15.78 18.81 10.66
CA GLU A 498 14.55 18.12 11.05
C GLU A 498 14.03 18.59 12.41
N GLU A 499 14.93 18.78 13.38
CA GLU A 499 14.64 19.32 14.71
C GLU A 499 13.94 20.68 14.61
N LEU A 500 14.48 21.59 13.79
CA LEU A 500 13.87 22.90 13.56
C LEU A 500 12.57 22.83 12.77
N GLU A 501 12.47 21.98 11.76
CA GLU A 501 11.24 21.80 10.98
C GLU A 501 10.08 21.33 11.87
N LEU A 502 10.36 20.37 12.77
CA LEU A 502 9.38 19.91 13.76
C LEU A 502 8.96 21.03 14.71
N LEU A 503 9.93 21.81 15.20
CA LEU A 503 9.65 22.93 16.11
C LEU A 503 8.71 23.96 15.46
N LEU A 504 8.96 24.30 14.19
CA LEU A 504 8.12 25.24 13.44
C LEU A 504 6.73 24.69 13.17
N ASN A 505 6.59 23.39 12.92
CA ASN A 505 5.30 22.76 12.78
C ASN A 505 4.47 22.92 14.07
N TYR A 506 5.06 22.71 15.25
CA TYR A 506 4.37 22.99 16.51
C TYR A 506 3.97 24.46 16.66
N PHE A 507 4.86 25.41 16.33
CA PHE A 507 4.50 26.84 16.37
C PHE A 507 3.33 27.17 15.45
N SER A 508 3.28 26.61 14.24
CA SER A 508 2.14 26.82 13.33
C SER A 508 0.83 26.28 13.89
N ILE A 509 0.84 25.11 14.54
CA ILE A 509 -0.35 24.54 15.20
C ILE A 509 -0.80 25.45 16.34
N ILE A 510 0.15 26.05 17.08
CA ILE A 510 -0.16 27.01 18.14
C ILE A 510 -0.81 28.27 17.56
N GLU A 511 -0.27 28.82 16.47
CA GLU A 511 -0.79 30.05 15.88
C GLU A 511 -2.15 29.86 15.18
N GLU A 512 -2.42 28.67 14.63
CA GLU A 512 -3.66 28.34 13.91
C GLU A 512 -4.84 27.95 14.84
N SER A 513 -4.60 27.69 16.13
CA SER A 513 -5.59 27.06 17.01
C SER A 513 -6.35 28.05 17.90
N ASN A 514 -7.64 28.23 17.62
CA ASN A 514 -8.55 29.03 18.47
C ASN A 514 -8.72 28.46 19.90
N GLU A 515 -8.58 27.15 20.10
CA GLU A 515 -8.72 26.49 21.41
C GLU A 515 -7.65 26.90 22.41
N ILE A 516 -6.51 27.42 21.95
CA ILE A 516 -5.41 27.83 22.82
C ILE A 516 -5.78 29.06 23.65
N SER A 517 -6.79 29.83 23.23
CA SER A 517 -7.39 30.88 24.06
C SER A 517 -8.05 30.35 25.35
N ASN A 518 -8.45 29.08 25.38
CA ASN A 518 -9.07 28.42 26.53
C ASN A 518 -8.09 27.55 27.35
N ILE A 519 -6.84 27.42 26.90
CA ILE A 519 -5.78 26.65 27.56
C ILE A 519 -5.05 27.56 28.55
N GLN A 520 -5.01 27.17 29.83
CA GLN A 520 -4.38 27.99 30.89
C GLN A 520 -3.03 27.42 31.36
N THR A 521 -2.70 26.19 30.97
CA THR A 521 -1.49 25.51 31.44
C THR A 521 -0.72 24.85 30.30
N PHE A 522 0.59 24.71 30.47
CA PHE A 522 1.45 24.00 29.53
C PHE A 522 1.04 22.52 29.36
N SER A 523 0.56 21.86 30.42
CA SER A 523 0.09 20.47 30.34
C SER A 523 -1.12 20.33 29.40
N GLN A 524 -2.06 21.27 29.45
CA GLN A 524 -3.21 21.30 28.54
C GLN A 524 -2.79 21.64 27.11
N LEU A 525 -1.82 22.54 26.92
CA LEU A 525 -1.26 22.82 25.59
C LEU A 525 -0.61 21.59 24.99
N PHE A 526 0.17 20.87 25.80
CA PHE A 526 0.88 19.67 25.42
C PHE A 526 -0.10 18.58 24.94
N GLU A 527 -1.20 18.36 25.65
CA GLU A 527 -2.26 17.42 25.21
C GLU A 527 -2.90 17.83 23.89
N VAL A 528 -3.19 19.12 23.69
CA VAL A 528 -3.78 19.64 22.44
C VAL A 528 -2.80 19.55 21.27
N LEU A 529 -1.50 19.80 21.50
CA LEU A 529 -0.46 19.65 20.48
C LEU A 529 -0.24 18.18 20.10
N GLU A 530 -0.17 17.27 21.07
CA GLU A 530 -0.15 15.83 20.79
C GLU A 530 -1.38 15.46 19.94
N GLN A 531 -2.59 15.87 20.30
CA GLN A 531 -3.81 15.57 19.54
C GLN A 531 -3.81 16.15 18.12
N LYS A 532 -3.51 17.44 17.93
CA LYS A 532 -3.57 18.09 16.59
C LYS A 532 -2.42 17.69 15.68
N ASN A 533 -1.22 17.52 16.23
CA ASN A 533 -0.08 17.03 15.46
C ASN A 533 -0.30 15.59 15.02
N THR A 534 -1.06 14.79 15.79
CA THR A 534 -1.44 13.43 15.40
C THR A 534 -2.31 13.39 14.12
N ILE A 535 -3.21 14.36 13.90
CA ILE A 535 -4.01 14.45 12.67
C ILE A 535 -3.13 14.75 11.44
N LYS A 536 -2.14 15.64 11.60
CA LYS A 536 -1.16 15.95 10.54
C LYS A 536 -0.18 14.78 10.32
N THR A 537 0.33 14.13 11.37
CA THR A 537 1.32 13.04 11.28
C THR A 537 0.77 11.71 10.76
N ILE A 538 -0.50 11.35 11.04
CA ILE A 538 -1.17 10.20 10.37
C ILE A 538 -1.26 10.41 8.85
N ASN A 539 -1.34 11.67 8.40
CA ASN A 539 -1.37 12.02 6.98
C ASN A 539 0.03 12.18 6.37
N GLU A 540 1.06 12.51 7.17
CA GLU A 540 2.40 12.91 6.70
C GLU A 540 3.54 11.92 7.04
N ASN A 541 3.25 10.77 7.67
CA ASN A 541 4.22 9.70 8.00
C ASN A 541 5.38 10.12 8.94
N ARG A 542 5.22 11.18 9.74
CA ARG A 542 6.27 11.64 10.65
C ARG A 542 6.00 11.14 12.07
N ILE A 543 6.95 10.43 12.69
CA ILE A 543 6.82 9.99 14.08
C ILE A 543 8.07 10.45 14.84
N ILE A 544 7.95 11.52 15.62
CA ILE A 544 9.01 11.92 16.55
C ILE A 544 8.55 11.62 17.98
N ASN A 545 9.49 11.32 18.87
CA ASN A 545 9.21 11.18 20.29
C ASN A 545 8.94 12.57 20.87
N GLU A 546 7.67 13.01 20.78
CA GLU A 546 7.24 14.39 21.00
C GLU A 546 7.50 14.89 22.43
N LYS A 547 7.53 13.97 23.42
CA LYS A 547 7.67 14.30 24.84
C LYS A 547 9.03 14.88 25.22
N GLU A 548 10.12 14.22 24.84
CA GLU A 548 11.47 14.69 25.14
C GLU A 548 11.77 15.97 24.37
N PHE A 549 11.39 16.01 23.09
CA PHE A 549 11.57 17.18 22.25
C PHE A 549 10.83 18.42 22.79
N ILE A 550 9.55 18.30 23.14
CA ILE A 550 8.80 19.42 23.70
C ILE A 550 9.35 19.82 25.08
N SER A 551 9.87 18.87 25.86
CA SER A 551 10.52 19.19 27.14
C SER A 551 11.79 20.03 26.96
N ASP A 552 12.61 19.76 25.93
CA ASP A 552 13.82 20.54 25.62
C ASP A 552 13.49 21.99 25.22
N TYR A 553 12.29 22.23 24.70
CA TYR A 553 11.79 23.55 24.29
C TYR A 553 10.68 24.11 25.19
N ASN A 554 10.49 23.52 26.38
CA ASN A 554 9.40 23.87 27.30
C ASN A 554 9.39 25.38 27.64
N PHE A 555 10.56 25.98 27.79
CA PHE A 555 10.70 27.42 28.06
C PHE A 555 10.09 28.32 26.97
N ILE A 556 10.04 27.88 25.71
CA ILE A 556 9.41 28.63 24.61
C ILE A 556 7.90 28.54 24.74
N PHE A 557 7.39 27.34 24.95
CA PHE A 557 5.96 27.08 25.09
C PHE A 557 5.37 27.75 26.34
N HIS A 558 6.13 27.83 27.45
CA HIS A 558 5.73 28.63 28.61
C HIS A 558 5.67 30.13 28.29
N SER A 559 6.59 30.64 27.47
CA SER A 559 6.59 32.06 27.07
C SER A 559 5.31 32.45 26.33
N TYR A 560 4.63 31.50 25.67
CA TYR A 560 3.33 31.78 25.03
C TYR A 560 2.27 32.26 26.04
N PHE A 561 2.28 31.70 27.25
CA PHE A 561 1.34 32.04 28.32
C PHE A 561 1.79 33.25 29.14
N GLU A 562 3.10 33.42 29.33
CA GLU A 562 3.68 34.48 30.16
C GLU A 562 3.84 35.81 29.40
N ASP A 563 4.36 35.77 28.17
CA ASP A 563 4.65 36.94 27.34
C ASP A 563 4.57 36.60 25.85
N LYS A 564 3.41 36.89 25.25
CA LYS A 564 3.15 36.65 23.83
C LYS A 564 4.11 37.38 22.90
N ALA A 565 4.65 38.53 23.29
CA ALA A 565 5.61 39.27 22.47
C ALA A 565 6.98 38.58 22.48
N ASN A 566 7.42 38.10 23.65
CA ASN A 566 8.63 37.28 23.77
C ASN A 566 8.50 35.94 23.05
N TYR A 567 7.34 35.28 23.13
CA TYR A 567 7.04 34.08 22.34
C TYR A 567 7.22 34.34 20.84
N LYS A 568 6.55 35.37 20.29
CA LYS A 568 6.67 35.74 18.87
C LYS A 568 8.11 36.00 18.46
N LYS A 569 8.89 36.69 19.31
CA LYS A 569 10.31 36.95 19.06
C LYS A 569 11.14 35.67 19.01
N LYS A 570 10.88 34.71 19.91
CA LYS A 570 11.54 33.39 19.92
C LYS A 570 11.14 32.56 18.70
N VAL A 571 9.86 32.52 18.33
CA VAL A 571 9.37 31.80 17.15
C VAL A 571 10.04 32.33 15.87
N GLU A 572 10.08 33.65 15.69
CA GLU A 572 10.72 34.27 14.52
C GLU A 572 12.21 33.94 14.43
N LYS A 573 12.91 33.89 15.58
CA LYS A 573 14.32 33.46 15.63
C LYS A 573 14.50 32.05 15.06
N TYR A 574 13.72 31.07 15.50
CA TYR A 574 13.83 29.70 14.98
C TYR A 574 13.36 29.58 13.52
N HIS A 575 12.41 30.42 13.08
CA HIS A 575 12.06 30.54 11.66
C HIS A 575 13.27 30.96 10.82
N ILE A 576 14.05 31.93 11.29
CA ILE A 576 15.27 32.36 10.62
C ILE A 576 16.31 31.25 10.59
N PHE A 577 16.53 30.55 11.72
CA PHE A 577 17.49 29.44 11.79
C PHE A 577 17.16 28.34 10.79
N TYR A 578 15.88 27.96 10.72
CA TYR A 578 15.42 26.98 9.74
C TYR A 578 15.57 27.48 8.30
N LYS A 579 15.24 28.75 8.01
CA LYS A 579 15.44 29.34 6.67
C LYS A 579 16.90 29.25 6.23
N ILE A 580 17.86 29.52 7.13
CA ILE A 580 19.29 29.39 6.84
C ILE A 580 19.65 27.92 6.53
N LEU A 581 19.31 26.96 7.39
CA LEU A 581 19.61 25.55 7.13
C LEU A 581 18.92 25.01 5.88
N LYS A 582 17.68 25.45 5.60
CA LYS A 582 16.95 25.09 4.39
C LYS A 582 17.68 25.59 3.15
N LEU A 583 18.09 26.85 3.13
CA LEU A 583 18.88 27.39 2.02
C LEU A 583 20.20 26.65 1.84
N CYS A 584 20.94 26.39 2.92
CA CYS A 584 22.19 25.61 2.87
C CYS A 584 21.94 24.21 2.29
N SER A 585 20.84 23.55 2.68
CA SER A 585 20.42 22.26 2.11
C SER A 585 20.14 22.34 0.60
N ASP A 586 19.49 23.41 0.15
CA ASP A 586 19.13 23.63 -1.26
C ASP A 586 20.35 23.98 -2.14
N LEU A 587 21.40 24.52 -1.51
CA LEU A 587 22.72 24.78 -2.11
C LEU A 587 23.71 23.62 -1.92
N LYS A 588 23.31 22.53 -1.26
CA LYS A 588 24.16 21.38 -0.91
C LYS A 588 25.35 21.71 0.00
N ILE A 589 25.24 22.77 0.79
CA ILE A 589 26.20 23.14 1.84
C ILE A 589 25.76 22.45 3.12
N LEU A 590 26.33 21.29 3.42
CA LEU A 590 25.90 20.43 4.52
C LEU A 590 26.87 20.48 5.71
N ASN A 591 28.11 20.91 5.50
CA ASN A 591 29.10 21.01 6.56
C ASN A 591 28.76 22.13 7.56
N ILE A 592 28.57 21.78 8.83
CA ILE A 592 28.25 22.73 9.90
C ILE A 592 29.32 23.82 10.05
N ASN A 593 30.60 23.50 9.88
CA ASN A 593 31.68 24.50 9.98
C ASN A 593 31.65 25.47 8.78
N SER A 594 31.37 24.98 7.57
CA SER A 594 31.19 25.84 6.40
C SER A 594 30.00 26.78 6.58
N ILE A 595 28.88 26.28 7.13
CA ILE A 595 27.71 27.11 7.45
C ILE A 595 28.07 28.21 8.45
N LYS A 596 28.79 27.87 9.53
CA LYS A 596 29.28 28.86 10.50
C LYS A 596 30.12 29.93 9.82
N ARG A 597 31.06 29.53 8.96
CA ARG A 597 31.90 30.48 8.22
C ARG A 597 31.09 31.40 7.32
N ILE A 598 30.13 30.87 6.57
CA ILE A 598 29.23 31.65 5.71
C ILE A 598 28.45 32.69 6.51
N VAL A 599 28.03 32.33 7.73
CA VAL A 599 27.26 33.22 8.59
C VAL A 599 28.15 34.27 9.29
N ILE A 600 29.41 33.94 9.62
CA ILE A 600 30.38 34.86 10.25
C ILE A 600 30.98 35.85 9.25
N GLU A 601 31.18 35.43 8.00
CA GLU A 601 31.79 36.23 6.92
C GLU A 601 30.73 36.57 5.85
N PRO A 602 29.95 37.66 6.02
CA PRO A 602 28.87 38.05 5.08
C PRO A 602 29.32 38.18 3.63
N ASN A 603 30.59 38.54 3.41
CA ASN A 603 31.18 38.69 2.07
C ASN A 603 31.15 37.38 1.26
N ILE A 604 31.27 36.21 1.91
CA ILE A 604 31.17 34.90 1.23
C ILE A 604 29.76 34.73 0.63
N LEU A 605 28.73 35.17 1.36
CA LEU A 605 27.34 35.08 0.92
C LEU A 605 27.09 35.95 -0.31
N ASN A 606 27.66 37.16 -0.34
CA ASN A 606 27.66 38.03 -1.53
C ASN A 606 28.34 37.36 -2.73
N GLU A 607 29.52 36.78 -2.52
CA GLU A 607 30.27 36.10 -3.58
C GLU A 607 29.48 34.90 -4.15
N ILE A 608 28.89 34.08 -3.27
CA ILE A 608 28.00 32.98 -3.68
C ILE A 608 26.80 33.50 -4.47
N SER A 609 26.19 34.60 -4.03
CA SER A 609 25.04 35.22 -4.71
C SER A 609 25.40 35.68 -6.12
N GLU A 610 26.48 36.45 -6.26
CA GLU A 610 26.95 36.99 -7.55
C GLU A 610 27.36 35.87 -8.51
N LEU A 611 28.12 34.88 -8.05
CA LEU A 611 28.48 33.72 -8.85
C LEU A 611 27.24 32.96 -9.32
N LYS A 612 26.26 32.76 -8.43
CA LYS A 612 25.02 32.04 -8.77
C LYS A 612 24.15 32.84 -9.74
N LYS A 613 24.09 34.17 -9.61
CA LYS A 613 23.38 35.06 -10.53
C LYS A 613 23.98 35.02 -11.94
N ASN A 614 25.29 35.14 -12.06
CA ASN A 614 25.99 35.02 -13.34
C ASN A 614 25.74 33.65 -13.99
N ARG A 615 25.84 32.59 -13.19
CA ARG A 615 25.57 31.20 -13.64
C ARG A 615 24.13 30.98 -14.12
N ILE A 616 23.14 31.60 -13.49
CA ILE A 616 21.73 31.50 -13.92
C ILE A 616 21.50 32.29 -15.20
N GLN A 617 22.10 33.47 -15.34
CA GLN A 617 22.04 34.28 -16.56
C GLN A 617 22.64 33.54 -17.76
N GLU A 618 23.82 32.94 -17.59
CA GLU A 618 24.46 32.12 -18.62
C GLU A 618 23.56 30.95 -19.08
N LEU A 619 22.89 30.29 -18.14
CA LEU A 619 21.94 29.22 -18.46
C LEU A 619 20.74 29.76 -19.24
N GLU A 620 20.15 30.87 -18.81
CA GLU A 620 19.01 31.50 -19.48
C GLU A 620 19.36 31.93 -20.91
N ASP A 621 20.52 32.57 -21.10
CA ASP A 621 21.01 33.01 -22.41
C ASP A 621 21.25 31.81 -23.34
N SER A 622 21.88 30.74 -22.81
CA SER A 622 22.11 29.50 -23.57
C SER A 622 20.80 28.83 -24.03
N VAL A 623 19.75 28.93 -23.22
CA VAL A 623 18.45 28.33 -23.54
C VAL A 623 17.66 29.20 -24.53
N ASN A 624 17.71 30.53 -24.38
CA ASN A 624 17.04 31.47 -25.28
C ASN A 624 17.59 31.37 -26.72
N GLN A 625 18.88 31.03 -26.89
CA GLN A 625 19.47 30.74 -28.20
C GLN A 625 18.89 29.48 -28.87
N ASN A 626 18.45 28.51 -28.07
CA ASN A 626 17.88 27.25 -28.54
C ASN A 626 16.35 27.42 -28.71
N ASN A 627 15.90 27.87 -29.88
CA ASN A 627 14.46 28.05 -30.17
C ASN A 627 13.67 26.72 -30.01
N ILE A 628 13.09 26.48 -28.82
CA ILE A 628 12.46 25.21 -28.44
C ILE A 628 11.23 24.93 -29.32
N SER A 629 11.39 24.04 -30.29
CA SER A 629 10.37 23.59 -31.24
C SER A 629 10.18 22.06 -31.18
N SER A 630 9.10 21.55 -31.80
CA SER A 630 8.88 20.10 -31.93
C SER A 630 10.06 19.42 -32.64
N ASN A 631 10.53 20.03 -33.74
CA ASN A 631 11.62 19.50 -34.54
C ASN A 631 12.92 19.43 -33.74
N TYR A 632 13.21 20.45 -32.93
CA TYR A 632 14.38 20.44 -32.05
C TYR A 632 14.34 19.25 -31.08
N ILE A 633 13.19 19.03 -30.42
CA ILE A 633 13.04 17.90 -29.48
C ILE A 633 13.20 16.55 -30.20
N HIS A 634 12.62 16.39 -31.39
CA HIS A 634 12.82 15.18 -32.19
C HIS A 634 14.29 14.93 -32.51
N GLN A 635 14.99 15.96 -33.00
CA GLN A 635 16.42 15.88 -33.32
C GLN A 635 17.26 15.53 -32.09
N ARG A 636 16.94 16.08 -30.91
CA ARG A 636 17.63 15.71 -29.66
C ARG A 636 17.32 14.27 -29.25
N ILE A 637 16.08 13.78 -29.41
CA ILE A 637 15.74 12.38 -29.13
C ILE A 637 16.48 11.44 -30.08
N ASP A 638 16.51 11.75 -31.38
CA ASP A 638 17.25 10.97 -32.38
C ASP A 638 18.75 10.95 -32.07
N TYR A 639 19.32 12.09 -31.68
CA TYR A 639 20.69 12.17 -31.18
C TYR A 639 20.91 11.22 -29.99
N LEU A 640 20.04 11.25 -28.96
CA LEU A 640 20.17 10.36 -27.79
C LEU A 640 20.00 8.87 -28.14
N LEU A 641 19.24 8.54 -29.19
CA LEU A 641 19.02 7.17 -29.68
C LEU A 641 20.22 6.63 -30.47
N ASP A 642 20.92 7.50 -31.19
CA ASP A 642 21.93 7.11 -32.18
C ASP A 642 23.38 7.36 -31.74
N VAL A 643 23.60 8.15 -30.67
CA VAL A 643 24.95 8.30 -30.06
C VAL A 643 25.49 6.94 -29.61
N SER A 644 26.82 6.77 -29.67
CA SER A 644 27.54 5.62 -29.12
C SER A 644 28.36 6.07 -27.91
N PRO A 645 28.11 5.54 -26.70
CA PRO A 645 27.08 4.56 -26.33
C PRO A 645 25.64 5.05 -26.51
N LYS A 646 24.71 4.12 -26.80
CA LYS A 646 23.27 4.48 -26.89
C LYS A 646 22.79 4.94 -25.54
N MET A 647 22.23 6.15 -25.48
CA MET A 647 21.84 6.75 -24.20
C MET A 647 20.45 6.33 -23.78
N ILE A 648 19.55 6.18 -24.74
CA ILE A 648 18.17 5.78 -24.51
C ILE A 648 17.77 4.66 -25.46
N LYS A 649 16.81 3.84 -25.03
CA LYS A 649 16.22 2.78 -25.84
C LYS A 649 14.69 2.87 -25.82
N PRO A 650 13.99 2.71 -26.95
CA PRO A 650 12.52 2.75 -26.99
C PRO A 650 11.91 1.74 -26.03
N TYR A 651 11.00 2.18 -25.17
CA TYR A 651 10.38 1.36 -24.13
C TYR A 651 8.89 1.67 -24.03
N LEU A 652 8.04 0.66 -24.19
CA LEU A 652 6.58 0.84 -24.21
C LEU A 652 5.88 -0.16 -23.30
N LEU A 653 6.42 -1.36 -23.16
CA LEU A 653 5.78 -2.48 -22.49
C LEU A 653 5.39 -2.17 -21.02
N ASP A 654 6.15 -1.36 -20.30
CA ASP A 654 5.85 -1.01 -18.89
C ASP A 654 4.52 -0.27 -18.73
N SER A 655 4.15 0.51 -19.75
CA SER A 655 2.92 1.31 -19.78
C SER A 655 1.66 0.47 -20.00
N VAL A 656 1.80 -0.81 -20.37
CA VAL A 656 0.69 -1.76 -20.50
C VAL A 656 0.30 -2.22 -19.10
N TRP A 657 -0.78 -1.66 -18.55
CA TRP A 657 -1.27 -2.01 -17.22
C TRP A 657 -1.95 -3.38 -17.21
N ILE A 658 -1.64 -4.22 -16.22
CA ILE A 658 -2.31 -5.50 -15.96
C ILE A 658 -2.67 -5.52 -14.48
N HIS A 659 -3.84 -6.03 -14.11
CA HIS A 659 -4.19 -6.17 -12.70
C HIS A 659 -3.38 -7.32 -12.05
N TRP A 660 -2.55 -7.02 -11.06
CA TRP A 660 -1.84 -8.00 -10.23
C TRP A 660 -2.07 -7.72 -8.74
N SER A 661 -2.01 -8.76 -7.91
CA SER A 661 -2.12 -8.63 -6.45
C SER A 661 -1.01 -9.34 -5.67
N PHE A 662 -0.23 -10.19 -6.34
CA PHE A 662 0.90 -10.90 -5.75
C PHE A 662 2.17 -10.72 -6.59
N PHE A 663 3.22 -10.14 -6.01
CA PHE A 663 4.48 -9.83 -6.73
C PHE A 663 5.74 -10.23 -5.93
N PRO A 664 6.10 -11.52 -5.87
CA PRO A 664 7.28 -11.94 -5.13
C PRO A 664 8.58 -11.67 -5.91
N GLU A 665 9.67 -11.56 -5.17
CA GLU A 665 11.04 -11.35 -5.66
C GLU A 665 11.89 -12.59 -5.42
N ILE A 666 12.69 -12.98 -6.42
CA ILE A 666 13.62 -14.11 -6.39
C ILE A 666 15.03 -13.58 -6.70
N VAL A 667 16.03 -14.01 -5.92
CA VAL A 667 17.45 -13.81 -6.22
C VAL A 667 18.06 -15.17 -6.55
N LEU A 668 18.67 -15.30 -7.73
CA LEU A 668 19.26 -16.53 -8.25
C LEU A 668 20.74 -16.33 -8.56
N LYS A 669 21.55 -17.40 -8.48
CA LYS A 669 22.90 -17.40 -9.07
C LYS A 669 22.82 -17.24 -10.58
N ASN A 670 23.71 -16.44 -11.16
CA ASN A 670 23.75 -16.24 -12.60
C ASN A 670 24.53 -17.36 -13.30
N THR A 671 23.83 -18.38 -13.78
CA THR A 671 24.41 -19.47 -14.57
C THR A 671 23.65 -19.65 -15.89
N PRO A 672 24.27 -20.23 -16.94
CA PRO A 672 23.58 -20.50 -18.21
C PRO A 672 22.29 -21.33 -18.07
N ASP A 673 22.34 -22.39 -17.24
CA ASP A 673 21.17 -23.24 -16.93
C ASP A 673 20.03 -22.45 -16.27
N VAL A 674 20.35 -21.55 -15.34
CA VAL A 674 19.36 -20.68 -14.70
C VAL A 674 18.73 -19.73 -15.72
N LYS A 675 19.51 -19.13 -16.63
CA LYS A 675 18.99 -18.25 -17.68
C LYS A 675 18.03 -18.98 -18.61
N GLU A 676 18.36 -20.20 -19.04
CA GLU A 676 17.50 -21.01 -19.90
C GLU A 676 16.18 -21.36 -19.20
N LYS A 677 16.25 -21.82 -17.94
CA LYS A 677 15.06 -22.09 -17.13
C LYS A 677 14.19 -20.85 -16.93
N LEU A 678 14.80 -19.68 -16.70
CA LEU A 678 14.08 -18.41 -16.58
C LEU A 678 13.36 -18.03 -17.87
N GLN A 679 14.01 -18.16 -19.03
CA GLN A 679 13.38 -17.87 -20.33
C GLN A 679 12.15 -18.74 -20.61
N ASN A 680 12.10 -19.95 -20.07
CA ASN A 680 10.89 -20.77 -20.15
C ASN A 680 9.85 -20.37 -19.10
N LEU A 681 10.29 -20.02 -17.89
CA LEU A 681 9.43 -19.62 -16.78
C LEU A 681 8.64 -18.34 -17.06
N ILE A 682 9.26 -17.33 -17.70
CA ILE A 682 8.63 -16.01 -17.90
C ILE A 682 7.33 -16.08 -18.73
N LYS A 683 7.16 -17.09 -19.57
CA LYS A 683 6.01 -17.26 -20.46
C LYS A 683 4.71 -17.55 -19.71
N TYR A 684 4.79 -18.10 -18.50
CA TYR A 684 3.62 -18.44 -17.69
C TYR A 684 2.99 -17.24 -16.97
N PHE A 685 3.73 -16.13 -16.87
CA PHE A 685 3.32 -14.98 -16.08
C PHE A 685 2.98 -13.77 -16.96
N PRO A 686 1.99 -12.95 -16.56
CA PRO A 686 1.63 -11.74 -17.29
C PRO A 686 2.79 -10.77 -17.47
N LYS A 687 3.56 -10.54 -16.40
CA LYS A 687 4.73 -9.66 -16.39
C LYS A 687 5.86 -10.28 -15.57
N VAL A 688 7.08 -10.16 -16.08
CA VAL A 688 8.29 -10.50 -15.35
C VAL A 688 9.36 -9.45 -15.59
N TYR A 689 9.97 -8.99 -14.51
CA TYR A 689 11.17 -8.14 -14.52
C TYR A 689 12.35 -8.99 -14.11
N PHE A 690 13.48 -8.89 -14.81
CA PHE A 690 14.73 -9.38 -14.23
C PHE A 690 15.94 -8.51 -14.56
N TYR A 691 16.86 -8.47 -13.60
CA TYR A 691 18.13 -7.77 -13.71
C TYR A 691 19.25 -8.78 -13.57
N GLU A 692 20.20 -8.76 -14.50
CA GLU A 692 21.51 -9.35 -14.22
C GLU A 692 22.30 -8.33 -13.40
N ILE A 693 22.78 -8.76 -12.24
CA ILE A 693 23.44 -7.90 -11.26
C ILE A 693 24.78 -8.51 -10.85
N ILE A 694 25.74 -7.66 -10.51
CA ILE A 694 27.01 -8.06 -9.92
C ILE A 694 27.11 -7.50 -8.51
N ASP A 695 27.33 -8.36 -7.52
CA ASP A 695 27.56 -7.92 -6.15
C ASP A 695 28.87 -7.12 -6.05
N LEU A 696 28.83 -5.97 -5.38
CA LEU A 696 29.98 -5.06 -5.29
C LEU A 696 31.04 -5.52 -4.28
N GLU A 697 30.71 -6.41 -3.35
CA GLU A 697 31.64 -6.92 -2.33
C GLU A 697 32.36 -8.16 -2.83
N ASP A 698 31.59 -9.17 -3.27
CA ASP A 698 32.11 -10.49 -3.65
C ASP A 698 32.39 -10.62 -5.16
N ASN A 699 31.97 -9.64 -5.99
CA ASN A 699 32.00 -9.71 -7.45
C ASN A 699 31.29 -10.95 -8.04
N ILE A 700 30.30 -11.48 -7.33
CA ILE A 700 29.50 -12.63 -7.77
C ILE A 700 28.31 -12.14 -8.60
N ASP A 701 28.05 -12.84 -9.71
CA ASP A 701 26.92 -12.54 -10.56
C ASP A 701 25.64 -13.24 -10.08
N TYR A 702 24.58 -12.44 -9.96
CA TYR A 702 23.23 -12.89 -9.62
C TYR A 702 22.21 -12.44 -10.66
N ILE A 703 21.02 -13.04 -10.60
CA ILE A 703 19.84 -12.61 -11.34
C ILE A 703 18.76 -12.29 -10.32
N PHE A 704 18.33 -11.04 -10.29
CA PHE A 704 17.16 -10.60 -9.53
C PHE A 704 15.94 -10.69 -10.43
N VAL A 705 14.87 -11.36 -9.99
CA VAL A 705 13.64 -11.59 -10.76
C VAL A 705 12.43 -11.16 -9.92
N GLN A 706 11.50 -10.42 -10.52
CA GLN A 706 10.21 -10.10 -9.92
C GLN A 706 9.09 -10.67 -10.79
N LEU A 707 8.28 -11.56 -10.22
CA LEU A 707 7.13 -12.19 -10.90
C LEU A 707 5.87 -11.42 -10.54
N HIS A 708 5.00 -11.12 -11.51
CA HIS A 708 3.71 -10.48 -11.25
C HIS A 708 2.57 -11.44 -11.52
N LEU A 709 1.78 -11.74 -10.49
CA LEU A 709 0.67 -12.68 -10.55
C LEU A 709 -0.62 -12.05 -10.04
N SER A 710 -1.73 -12.59 -10.53
CA SER A 710 -3.02 -12.47 -9.86
C SER A 710 -3.00 -13.12 -8.48
N TYR A 711 -4.11 -12.96 -7.76
CA TYR A 711 -4.25 -13.52 -6.42
C TYR A 711 -3.99 -15.04 -6.41
N VAL A 712 -3.13 -15.47 -5.49
CA VAL A 712 -2.82 -16.87 -5.20
C VAL A 712 -3.16 -17.18 -3.75
N THR A 713 -3.91 -18.26 -3.54
CA THR A 713 -4.24 -18.81 -2.22
C THR A 713 -3.01 -19.37 -1.51
N ASN A 714 -3.08 -19.57 -0.20
CA ASN A 714 -1.97 -20.19 0.56
C ASN A 714 -1.59 -21.58 0.03
N LYS A 715 -2.52 -22.34 -0.56
CA LYS A 715 -2.19 -23.63 -1.20
C LYS A 715 -1.38 -23.40 -2.48
N GLU A 716 -1.81 -22.45 -3.32
CA GLU A 716 -1.13 -22.09 -4.57
C GLU A 716 0.24 -21.46 -4.31
N LYS A 717 0.38 -20.62 -3.26
CA LYS A 717 1.68 -20.08 -2.80
C LYS A 717 2.66 -21.20 -2.42
N LEU A 718 2.18 -22.24 -1.73
CA LEU A 718 3.01 -23.41 -1.38
C LEU A 718 3.48 -24.16 -2.65
N ILE A 719 2.57 -24.40 -3.60
CA ILE A 719 2.89 -25.06 -4.87
C ILE A 719 3.91 -24.24 -5.67
N LEU A 720 3.71 -22.91 -5.77
CA LEU A 720 4.63 -22.00 -6.46
C LEU A 720 6.04 -22.02 -5.82
N THR A 721 6.11 -21.91 -4.49
CA THR A 721 7.39 -21.93 -3.75
C THR A 721 8.12 -23.25 -3.96
N SER A 722 7.38 -24.35 -3.85
CA SER A 722 7.86 -25.72 -4.09
C SER A 722 8.42 -25.89 -5.52
N PHE A 723 7.66 -25.45 -6.52
CA PHE A 723 8.06 -25.50 -7.92
C PHE A 723 9.35 -24.70 -8.17
N LEU A 724 9.43 -23.47 -7.69
CA LEU A 724 10.62 -22.62 -7.85
C LEU A 724 11.85 -23.21 -7.15
N SER A 725 11.67 -23.72 -5.92
CA SER A 725 12.73 -24.42 -5.18
C SER A 725 13.25 -25.63 -5.94
N LYS A 726 12.36 -26.41 -6.58
CA LYS A 726 12.73 -27.59 -7.38
C LYS A 726 13.41 -27.20 -8.70
N LEU A 727 12.90 -26.17 -9.38
CA LEU A 727 13.39 -25.73 -10.69
C LEU A 727 14.84 -25.23 -10.60
N PHE A 728 15.15 -24.43 -9.58
CA PHE A 728 16.44 -23.77 -9.43
C PHE A 728 17.37 -24.41 -8.39
N LYS A 729 16.85 -25.24 -7.47
CA LYS A 729 17.63 -25.95 -6.42
C LYS A 729 18.56 -25.00 -5.66
N ASP A 730 19.84 -25.34 -5.54
CA ASP A 730 20.88 -24.59 -4.81
C ASP A 730 21.29 -23.27 -5.49
N ASN A 731 20.64 -22.92 -6.61
CA ASN A 731 20.81 -21.62 -7.25
C ASN A 731 19.88 -20.55 -6.66
N VAL A 732 18.88 -20.90 -5.86
CA VAL A 732 18.03 -19.92 -5.16
C VAL A 732 18.80 -19.35 -3.97
N ILE A 733 19.05 -18.03 -4.00
CA ILE A 733 19.60 -17.28 -2.86
C ILE A 733 18.45 -16.82 -1.97
N SER A 734 17.42 -16.20 -2.56
CA SER A 734 16.21 -15.84 -1.83
C SER A 734 14.96 -15.85 -2.71
N PHE A 735 13.79 -16.01 -2.08
CA PHE A 735 12.45 -15.84 -2.64
C PHE A 735 11.52 -15.28 -1.57
N LYS A 736 11.01 -14.06 -1.73
CA LYS A 736 10.16 -13.41 -0.73
C LYS A 736 9.23 -12.36 -1.31
N ARG A 737 8.12 -12.10 -0.61
CA ARG A 737 7.24 -10.97 -0.89
C ARG A 737 7.65 -9.77 -0.05
N TYR A 738 7.79 -8.62 -0.69
CA TYR A 738 7.91 -7.34 -0.01
C TYR A 738 6.61 -6.54 -0.13
N THR A 739 6.33 -5.72 0.88
CA THR A 739 5.24 -4.75 0.84
C THR A 739 5.76 -3.45 0.22
N TRP A 740 5.03 -2.97 -0.79
CA TRP A 740 5.34 -1.74 -1.52
C TRP A 740 4.04 -1.00 -1.87
N ASP A 741 4.05 0.33 -1.78
CA ASP A 741 2.90 1.20 -2.05
C ASP A 741 2.50 1.27 -3.54
N GLY A 742 3.29 0.65 -4.42
CA GLY A 742 2.99 0.59 -5.85
C GLY A 742 3.30 1.90 -6.60
N ILE A 743 3.82 2.92 -5.92
CA ILE A 743 4.04 4.24 -6.51
C ILE A 743 5.54 4.43 -6.82
N LEU A 744 5.84 4.48 -8.11
CA LEU A 744 7.12 4.98 -8.61
C LEU A 744 7.06 6.50 -8.60
N TYR A 745 7.74 7.14 -7.65
CA TYR A 745 7.92 8.58 -7.67
C TYR A 745 8.92 8.95 -8.78
N ASN A 746 8.62 10.02 -9.51
CA ASN A 746 9.58 10.61 -10.44
C ASN A 746 10.82 11.01 -9.65
N PHE A 747 11.97 10.53 -10.06
CA PHE A 747 13.23 10.92 -9.45
C PHE A 747 14.09 11.70 -10.43
N SER A 748 14.85 12.62 -9.86
CA SER A 748 15.78 13.45 -10.58
C SER A 748 17.07 13.60 -9.77
N THR A 749 18.18 13.36 -10.45
CA THR A 749 19.53 13.66 -9.99
C THR A 749 19.99 15.06 -10.44
N ARG A 750 19.07 15.85 -11.04
CA ARG A 750 19.33 17.21 -11.55
C ARG A 750 19.90 18.13 -10.49
N ASP A 751 19.39 18.04 -9.26
CA ASP A 751 19.80 18.91 -8.15
C ASP A 751 21.26 18.66 -7.69
N PHE A 752 21.91 17.63 -8.25
CA PHE A 752 23.31 17.30 -8.02
C PHE A 752 24.16 17.45 -9.30
N TYR A 753 23.61 17.98 -10.39
CA TYR A 753 24.31 18.19 -11.64
C TYR A 753 24.58 19.67 -11.88
N ASN A 754 25.85 20.04 -12.06
CA ASN A 754 26.23 21.40 -12.40
C ASN A 754 26.10 21.59 -13.92
N PHE A 755 25.11 22.37 -14.36
CA PHE A 755 24.85 22.57 -15.79
C PHE A 755 25.88 23.45 -16.52
N ASN A 756 26.65 24.25 -15.79
CA ASN A 756 27.69 25.10 -16.38
C ASN A 756 28.98 24.29 -16.59
N GLU A 757 29.40 23.52 -15.58
CA GLU A 757 30.56 22.63 -15.64
C GLU A 757 30.24 21.31 -16.38
N LYS A 758 28.96 20.95 -16.48
CA LYS A 758 28.42 19.74 -17.11
C LYS A 758 28.95 18.45 -16.48
N GLU A 759 28.93 18.41 -15.14
CA GLU A 759 29.35 17.26 -14.32
C GLU A 759 28.54 17.17 -13.02
N PHE A 760 28.60 16.01 -12.35
CA PHE A 760 27.96 15.85 -11.04
C PHE A 760 28.78 16.51 -9.94
N PHE A 761 28.11 17.32 -9.13
CA PHE A 761 28.67 17.89 -7.92
C PHE A 761 28.99 16.79 -6.90
N TYR A 762 30.20 16.82 -6.35
CA TYR A 762 30.66 15.93 -5.29
C TYR A 762 30.90 16.68 -3.97
N THR A 763 30.36 16.17 -2.87
CA THR A 763 30.73 16.54 -1.51
C THR A 763 30.72 15.31 -0.61
N ASN A 764 31.80 15.10 0.15
CA ASN A 764 31.86 14.05 1.17
C ASN A 764 30.89 14.32 2.34
N ASP A 765 30.51 15.59 2.56
CA ASP A 765 29.64 15.99 3.66
C ASP A 765 28.25 15.34 3.60
N LEU A 766 27.76 14.97 2.42
CA LEU A 766 26.44 14.35 2.26
C LEU A 766 26.30 13.08 3.09
N PHE A 767 27.21 12.13 2.90
CA PHE A 767 27.17 10.86 3.62
C PHE A 767 27.76 10.97 5.03
N ASP A 768 28.73 11.87 5.26
CA ASP A 768 29.28 12.09 6.60
C ASP A 768 28.24 12.69 7.57
N GLN A 769 27.49 13.70 7.13
CA GLN A 769 26.41 14.28 7.93
C GLN A 769 25.22 13.31 8.08
N TYR A 770 24.94 12.50 7.06
CA TYR A 770 23.90 11.48 7.13
C TYR A 770 24.28 10.33 8.06
N ARG A 771 25.57 9.98 8.16
CA ARG A 771 26.07 9.03 9.16
C ARG A 771 25.87 9.56 10.59
N LEU A 772 26.13 10.85 10.83
CA LEU A 772 25.82 11.48 12.12
C LEU A 772 24.32 11.41 12.41
N TYR A 773 23.48 11.69 11.41
CA TYR A 773 22.03 11.55 11.54
C TYR A 773 21.62 10.13 11.95
N ILE A 774 22.11 9.10 11.26
CA ILE A 774 21.83 7.69 11.60
C ILE A 774 22.24 7.38 13.03
N LYS A 775 23.42 7.81 13.47
CA LYS A 775 23.90 7.58 14.85
C LYS A 775 22.98 8.22 15.89
N ASN A 776 22.49 9.44 15.64
CA ASN A 776 21.57 10.12 16.56
C ASN A 776 20.16 9.54 16.56
N ILE A 777 19.72 8.91 15.46
CA ILE A 777 18.40 8.25 15.38
C ILE A 777 18.43 6.83 15.96
N LEU A 778 19.46 6.04 15.63
CA LEU A 778 19.55 4.63 16.02
C LEU A 778 20.20 4.43 17.40
N GLY A 779 20.98 5.39 17.88
CA GLY A 779 21.62 5.36 19.20
C GLY A 779 22.95 4.61 19.21
N GLU A 780 23.26 3.97 20.33
CA GLU A 780 24.53 3.28 20.58
C GLU A 780 24.73 2.03 19.70
N GLU A 781 25.97 1.54 19.65
CA GLU A 781 26.32 0.33 18.92
C GLU A 781 25.58 -0.90 19.49
N LEU A 782 25.09 -1.75 18.59
CA LEU A 782 24.31 -2.93 18.94
C LEU A 782 25.15 -4.19 18.83
N THR A 783 24.77 -5.23 19.58
CA THR A 783 25.40 -6.55 19.51
C THR A 783 25.32 -7.12 18.09
N LYS A 784 26.48 -7.49 17.54
CA LYS A 784 26.61 -8.09 16.21
C LYS A 784 25.99 -9.48 16.20
N SER A 785 25.18 -9.76 15.18
CA SER A 785 24.71 -11.11 14.89
C SER A 785 25.78 -11.93 14.16
N LYS A 786 25.87 -13.24 14.43
CA LYS A 786 26.71 -14.16 13.64
C LYS A 786 26.29 -14.18 12.16
N LYS A 787 27.27 -14.07 11.24
CA LYS A 787 27.10 -14.41 9.81
C LYS A 787 26.85 -15.92 9.68
N ILE A 788 25.98 -16.33 8.75
CA ILE A 788 25.52 -17.72 8.62
C ILE A 788 25.86 -18.28 7.24
N SER A 789 26.12 -19.59 7.20
CA SER A 789 26.23 -20.41 6.00
C SER A 789 24.89 -20.64 5.29
N LYS A 790 24.94 -21.01 4.01
CA LYS A 790 23.74 -21.23 3.17
C LYS A 790 22.86 -22.36 3.72
N ILE A 791 21.54 -22.19 3.62
CA ILE A 791 20.52 -23.17 4.03
C ILE A 791 20.31 -24.20 2.90
N GLU A 792 20.29 -25.49 3.25
CA GLU A 792 19.74 -26.54 2.39
C GLU A 792 18.21 -26.61 2.56
N ASN A 793 17.46 -26.21 1.53
CA ASN A 793 15.99 -26.07 1.60
C ASN A 793 15.20 -27.37 1.36
N ASN A 794 15.88 -28.52 1.16
CA ASN A 794 15.26 -29.75 0.66
C ASN A 794 14.17 -30.33 1.60
N LEU A 795 14.16 -29.95 2.88
CA LEU A 795 13.21 -30.46 3.89
C LEU A 795 11.85 -29.75 3.88
N LEU A 796 11.73 -28.55 3.31
CA LEU A 796 10.59 -27.67 3.58
C LEU A 796 9.36 -27.91 2.71
N PHE A 797 9.54 -28.33 1.45
CA PHE A 797 8.49 -28.27 0.43
C PHE A 797 8.34 -29.58 -0.36
N GLU A 798 7.11 -29.88 -0.79
CA GLU A 798 6.81 -30.99 -1.70
C GLU A 798 7.50 -30.80 -3.06
N LYS A 799 7.51 -31.83 -3.91
CA LYS A 799 7.99 -31.73 -5.30
C LYS A 799 6.82 -31.47 -6.26
N ASN A 800 6.37 -30.23 -6.39
CA ASN A 800 5.31 -29.85 -7.34
C ASN A 800 5.88 -29.36 -8.69
N SER A 801 5.02 -29.33 -9.72
CA SER A 801 5.31 -28.77 -11.04
C SER A 801 4.48 -27.50 -11.33
N ILE A 802 4.76 -26.86 -12.48
CA ILE A 802 3.97 -25.71 -12.94
C ILE A 802 2.56 -26.14 -13.36
N GLU A 803 2.40 -27.36 -13.90
CA GLU A 803 1.12 -27.94 -14.26
C GLU A 803 0.20 -28.10 -13.04
N ASP A 804 0.73 -28.54 -11.91
CA ASP A 804 -0.02 -28.65 -10.64
C ASP A 804 -0.58 -27.29 -10.19
N LEU A 805 0.22 -26.23 -10.39
CA LEU A 805 -0.18 -24.86 -10.08
C LEU A 805 -1.29 -24.38 -11.02
N ILE A 806 -1.12 -24.58 -12.34
CA ILE A 806 -2.10 -24.22 -13.37
C ILE A 806 -3.43 -24.95 -13.11
N GLU A 807 -3.41 -26.25 -12.86
CA GLU A 807 -4.62 -27.04 -12.59
C GLU A 807 -5.33 -26.53 -11.32
N THR A 808 -4.57 -26.31 -10.24
CA THR A 808 -5.14 -25.83 -8.96
C THR A 808 -5.78 -24.45 -9.11
N VAL A 809 -5.10 -23.52 -9.77
CA VAL A 809 -5.61 -22.16 -10.01
C VAL A 809 -6.84 -22.20 -10.91
N ASN A 810 -6.79 -22.89 -12.05
CA ASN A 810 -7.91 -22.95 -12.98
C ASN A 810 -9.14 -23.61 -12.35
N LYS A 811 -8.95 -24.65 -11.54
CA LYS A 811 -10.03 -25.27 -10.76
C LYS A 811 -10.65 -24.29 -9.79
N ARG A 812 -9.84 -23.49 -9.08
CA ARG A 812 -10.33 -22.45 -8.18
C ARG A 812 -11.15 -21.41 -8.94
N VAL A 813 -10.59 -20.81 -9.99
CA VAL A 813 -11.23 -19.76 -10.80
C VAL A 813 -12.59 -20.22 -11.33
N ARG A 814 -12.71 -21.47 -11.81
CA ARG A 814 -13.98 -22.04 -12.27
C ARG A 814 -15.01 -22.29 -11.17
N SER A 815 -14.56 -22.50 -9.92
CA SER A 815 -15.42 -22.91 -8.81
C SER A 815 -15.85 -21.77 -7.89
N GLU A 816 -15.10 -20.67 -7.86
CA GLU A 816 -15.37 -19.52 -7.00
C GLU A 816 -16.35 -18.55 -7.69
N GLU A 817 -17.65 -18.69 -7.42
CA GLU A 817 -18.63 -17.66 -7.74
C GLU A 817 -18.84 -16.74 -6.53
N VAL A 818 -18.32 -15.51 -6.59
CA VAL A 818 -18.57 -14.49 -5.57
C VAL A 818 -19.98 -13.93 -5.79
N LYS A 819 -20.91 -14.27 -4.90
CA LYS A 819 -22.30 -13.76 -4.92
C LYS A 819 -22.54 -13.02 -3.63
N LEU A 820 -22.74 -11.71 -3.67
CA LEU A 820 -22.95 -10.88 -2.47
C LEU A 820 -24.39 -10.37 -2.44
N LYS A 821 -25.33 -11.24 -2.06
CA LYS A 821 -26.74 -10.88 -1.86
C LYS A 821 -26.98 -10.39 -0.42
N ILE A 822 -27.34 -9.12 -0.26
CA ILE A 822 -27.48 -8.45 1.06
C ILE A 822 -28.39 -9.25 2.02
N ASP A 823 -29.57 -9.67 1.58
CA ASP A 823 -30.52 -10.43 2.42
C ASP A 823 -29.93 -11.75 2.95
N ASN A 824 -29.22 -12.48 2.08
CA ASN A 824 -28.58 -13.73 2.49
C ASN A 824 -27.36 -13.48 3.40
N LEU A 825 -26.68 -12.35 3.26
CA LEU A 825 -25.60 -11.94 4.17
C LEU A 825 -26.13 -11.55 5.55
N GLN A 826 -27.29 -10.90 5.62
CA GLN A 826 -27.93 -10.59 6.91
C GLN A 826 -28.34 -11.87 7.64
N LYS A 827 -28.97 -12.82 6.94
CA LYS A 827 -29.28 -14.15 7.51
C LYS A 827 -28.04 -14.90 7.98
N LEU A 828 -26.91 -14.74 7.28
CA LEU A 828 -25.64 -15.31 7.69
C LEU A 828 -25.11 -14.69 9.00
N ILE A 829 -25.24 -13.37 9.18
CA ILE A 829 -24.91 -12.68 10.44
C ILE A 829 -25.81 -13.19 11.56
N ASP A 830 -27.13 -13.23 11.35
CA ASP A 830 -28.09 -13.67 12.35
C ASP A 830 -27.82 -15.12 12.78
N PHE A 831 -27.53 -15.99 11.81
CA PHE A 831 -27.12 -17.37 12.07
C PHE A 831 -25.80 -17.44 12.86
N HIS A 832 -24.80 -16.62 12.50
CA HIS A 832 -23.54 -16.57 13.23
C HIS A 832 -23.77 -16.15 14.70
N LEU A 833 -24.59 -15.13 14.94
CA LEU A 833 -24.91 -14.63 16.27
C LEU A 833 -25.63 -15.69 17.11
N GLN A 834 -26.51 -16.50 16.51
CA GLN A 834 -27.30 -17.52 17.21
C GLN A 834 -26.82 -18.97 16.98
N ILE A 835 -25.58 -19.16 16.52
CA ILE A 835 -25.09 -20.48 16.09
C ILE A 835 -25.25 -21.58 17.16
N GLU A 836 -25.02 -21.26 18.44
CA GLU A 836 -25.15 -22.20 19.55
C GLU A 836 -26.59 -22.70 19.72
N LYS A 837 -27.58 -21.79 19.62
CA LYS A 837 -29.01 -22.13 19.70
C LYS A 837 -29.38 -23.12 18.60
N TYR A 838 -28.94 -22.86 17.37
CA TYR A 838 -29.17 -23.77 16.25
C TYR A 838 -28.48 -25.12 16.43
N LEU A 839 -27.26 -25.14 16.98
CA LEU A 839 -26.51 -26.39 17.17
C LEU A 839 -27.05 -27.27 18.31
N ILE A 840 -27.79 -26.71 19.27
CA ILE A 840 -28.44 -27.46 20.35
C ILE A 840 -29.81 -28.01 19.93
N ASN A 841 -30.48 -27.36 18.96
CA ASN A 841 -31.83 -27.73 18.53
C ASN A 841 -31.87 -28.38 17.13
N LYS A 842 -32.03 -29.69 17.09
CA LYS A 842 -32.12 -30.49 15.86
C LYS A 842 -33.17 -29.97 14.86
N ARG A 843 -34.35 -29.57 15.33
CA ARG A 843 -35.45 -29.10 14.44
C ARG A 843 -35.13 -27.75 13.81
N GLU A 844 -34.53 -26.83 14.57
CA GLU A 844 -34.14 -25.51 14.04
C GLU A 844 -32.96 -25.63 13.06
N TYR A 845 -31.96 -26.47 13.37
CA TYR A 845 -30.84 -26.75 12.46
C TYR A 845 -31.31 -27.35 11.13
N GLU A 846 -32.28 -28.27 11.16
CA GLU A 846 -32.82 -28.86 9.94
C GLU A 846 -33.51 -27.83 9.03
N LYS A 847 -34.17 -26.83 9.60
CA LYS A 847 -34.79 -25.74 8.82
C LYS A 847 -33.71 -24.90 8.16
N VAL A 848 -32.78 -24.37 8.95
CA VAL A 848 -31.75 -23.43 8.46
C VAL A 848 -30.82 -24.07 7.42
N ARG A 849 -30.45 -25.34 7.58
CA ARG A 849 -29.54 -26.00 6.61
C ARG A 849 -30.10 -26.08 5.19
N LYS A 850 -31.43 -25.97 5.03
CA LYS A 850 -32.10 -26.03 3.71
C LYS A 850 -32.06 -24.69 2.98
N GLU A 851 -31.84 -23.59 3.70
CA GLU A 851 -31.80 -22.23 3.15
C GLU A 851 -30.61 -21.98 2.22
N GLU A 852 -30.80 -21.05 1.27
CA GLU A 852 -29.80 -20.69 0.25
C GLU A 852 -28.51 -20.15 0.90
N PHE A 853 -28.61 -19.21 1.85
CA PHE A 853 -27.45 -18.61 2.51
C PHE A 853 -26.53 -19.64 3.19
N PHE A 854 -27.12 -20.69 3.79
CA PHE A 854 -26.37 -21.74 4.49
C PHE A 854 -25.59 -22.63 3.51
N LYS A 855 -26.15 -22.87 2.32
CA LYS A 855 -25.50 -23.64 1.26
C LYS A 855 -24.43 -22.82 0.55
N ASP A 856 -24.69 -21.54 0.34
CA ASP A 856 -23.85 -20.65 -0.45
C ASP A 856 -22.64 -20.16 0.33
N TYR A 857 -22.80 -19.77 1.60
CA TYR A 857 -21.73 -19.11 2.34
C TYR A 857 -21.04 -19.98 3.38
N ILE A 858 -21.71 -20.98 3.95
CA ILE A 858 -21.12 -21.80 5.03
C ILE A 858 -20.38 -22.98 4.44
N LYS A 859 -19.03 -22.96 4.52
CA LYS A 859 -18.19 -24.09 4.10
C LYS A 859 -18.21 -25.21 5.12
N SER A 860 -17.98 -24.87 6.39
CA SER A 860 -17.95 -25.82 7.51
C SER A 860 -18.21 -25.09 8.83
N ILE A 861 -18.72 -25.81 9.83
CA ILE A 861 -18.85 -25.31 11.21
C ILE A 861 -17.77 -26.01 12.05
N LYS A 862 -16.93 -25.22 12.71
CA LYS A 862 -15.77 -25.70 13.48
C LYS A 862 -15.86 -25.25 14.94
N ILE A 863 -15.00 -25.81 15.79
CA ILE A 863 -14.96 -25.51 17.22
C ILE A 863 -13.58 -25.04 17.68
N ILE A 864 -13.58 -24.15 18.65
CA ILE A 864 -12.43 -23.75 19.45
C ILE A 864 -12.68 -24.30 20.87
N PRO A 865 -11.90 -25.29 21.35
CA PRO A 865 -12.06 -25.80 22.71
C PRO A 865 -11.52 -24.84 23.78
N ALA A 866 -12.24 -24.69 24.90
CA ALA A 866 -11.77 -24.07 26.13
C ALA A 866 -10.93 -25.07 26.95
N PHE A 867 -9.73 -25.35 26.47
CA PHE A 867 -8.82 -26.32 27.11
C PHE A 867 -8.53 -26.05 28.59
N HIS A 868 -8.66 -24.81 29.08
CA HIS A 868 -8.40 -24.46 30.48
C HIS A 868 -9.41 -25.12 31.43
N SER A 869 -10.64 -25.37 30.96
CA SER A 869 -11.64 -26.18 31.68
C SER A 869 -11.17 -27.62 31.95
N LEU A 870 -10.20 -28.10 31.16
CA LEU A 870 -9.59 -29.42 31.27
C LEU A 870 -8.20 -29.37 31.93
N GLY A 871 -7.76 -28.22 32.45
CA GLY A 871 -6.39 -28.06 32.99
C GLY A 871 -5.30 -28.04 31.90
N LEU A 872 -5.67 -27.75 30.65
CA LEU A 872 -4.76 -27.68 29.51
C LEU A 872 -4.78 -26.27 28.91
N SER A 873 -3.71 -25.86 28.24
CA SER A 873 -3.71 -24.61 27.47
C SER A 873 -3.14 -24.81 26.08
N LYS A 874 -3.61 -23.96 25.17
CA LYS A 874 -3.11 -23.91 23.81
C LYS A 874 -2.03 -22.86 23.71
N TYR A 875 -0.83 -23.31 23.36
CA TYR A 875 0.33 -22.45 23.16
C TYR A 875 0.62 -22.28 21.68
N LEU A 876 1.12 -21.11 21.31
CA LEU A 876 1.71 -20.83 20.01
C LEU A 876 3.17 -20.42 20.21
N LEU A 877 4.06 -21.04 19.45
CA LEU A 877 5.46 -20.70 19.34
C LEU A 877 5.72 -20.17 17.94
N TYR A 878 6.06 -18.89 17.85
CA TYR A 878 6.77 -18.33 16.72
C TYR A 878 8.27 -18.51 16.96
N ILE A 879 9.02 -19.05 16.00
CA ILE A 879 10.47 -19.26 16.12
C ILE A 879 11.17 -19.06 14.79
N THR A 880 12.32 -18.39 14.83
CA THR A 880 13.22 -18.18 13.69
C THR A 880 14.63 -18.64 14.09
N PRO A 881 15.08 -19.83 13.63
CA PRO A 881 16.43 -20.31 13.90
C PRO A 881 17.51 -19.57 13.08
N TYR A 882 18.78 -19.76 13.45
CA TYR A 882 19.92 -19.34 12.63
C TYR A 882 20.09 -20.28 11.42
N ASP A 883 20.13 -21.58 11.67
CA ASP A 883 20.17 -22.65 10.69
C ASP A 883 19.11 -23.70 11.03
N LEU A 884 18.40 -24.19 10.02
CA LEU A 884 17.41 -25.25 10.17
C LEU A 884 18.07 -26.57 10.59
N ASN A 885 19.28 -26.84 10.09
CA ASN A 885 20.00 -28.09 10.35
C ASN A 885 20.51 -28.18 11.80
N GLU A 886 20.62 -27.06 12.51
CA GLU A 886 21.04 -27.02 13.91
C GLU A 886 19.91 -27.28 14.91
N ILE A 887 18.66 -27.34 14.42
CA ILE A 887 17.45 -27.56 15.21
C ILE A 887 17.03 -29.02 15.10
N ASP A 888 17.03 -29.73 16.23
CA ASP A 888 16.29 -30.97 16.34
C ASP A 888 14.78 -30.67 16.37
N PHE A 889 14.14 -30.86 15.22
CA PHE A 889 12.70 -30.66 15.06
C PHE A 889 11.85 -31.74 15.72
N ARG A 890 12.41 -32.92 16.00
CA ARG A 890 11.70 -33.97 16.76
C ARG A 890 11.54 -33.55 18.22
N LEU A 891 12.57 -32.92 18.79
CA LEU A 891 12.48 -32.31 20.13
C LEU A 891 11.59 -31.07 20.14
N LEU A 892 11.64 -30.25 19.08
CA LEU A 892 10.80 -29.05 18.98
C LEU A 892 9.30 -29.42 18.86
N LEU A 893 8.97 -30.42 18.04
CA LEU A 893 7.61 -30.94 17.84
C LEU A 893 7.28 -32.02 18.89
N THR A 894 7.03 -31.61 20.13
CA THR A 894 6.65 -32.51 21.23
C THR A 894 5.52 -33.46 20.88
N ASN A 895 5.36 -34.55 21.64
CA ASN A 895 4.19 -35.45 21.58
C ASN A 895 2.81 -34.78 21.72
N SER A 896 2.74 -33.48 22.00
CA SER A 896 1.52 -32.68 22.14
C SER A 896 1.39 -31.54 21.12
N PHE A 897 2.24 -31.50 20.07
CA PHE A 897 2.12 -30.54 18.98
C PHE A 897 0.78 -30.72 18.22
N GLN A 898 0.19 -29.63 17.75
CA GLN A 898 -1.12 -29.63 17.07
C GLN A 898 -1.04 -29.13 15.64
N LYS A 899 -0.10 -28.26 15.29
CA LYS A 899 -0.01 -27.73 13.92
C LYS A 899 1.31 -27.02 13.76
N ILE A 900 1.87 -27.09 12.57
CA ILE A 900 2.91 -26.17 12.12
C ILE A 900 2.43 -25.39 10.90
N LYS A 901 2.74 -24.10 10.87
CA LYS A 901 2.70 -23.29 9.66
C LYS A 901 4.09 -22.79 9.35
N LEU A 902 4.37 -22.68 8.06
CA LEU A 902 5.63 -22.20 7.50
C LEU A 902 5.36 -20.90 6.76
N ASN A 903 6.33 -20.02 6.68
CA ASN A 903 6.25 -18.90 5.75
C ASN A 903 6.59 -19.39 4.33
N SER A 904 5.80 -19.05 3.31
CA SER A 904 6.11 -19.42 1.91
C SER A 904 7.14 -18.46 1.30
N GLN A 905 8.34 -18.51 1.85
CA GLN A 905 9.52 -17.78 1.40
C GLN A 905 10.73 -18.72 1.46
N ILE A 906 11.77 -18.40 0.70
CA ILE A 906 13.07 -19.06 0.75
C ILE A 906 14.07 -17.97 1.12
N ASP A 907 14.51 -17.90 2.37
CA ASP A 907 15.56 -16.98 2.81
C ASP A 907 16.19 -17.57 4.08
N THR A 908 17.31 -17.01 4.51
CA THR A 908 17.96 -17.25 5.80
C THR A 908 17.03 -17.00 7.02
N SER A 909 15.84 -16.44 6.83
CA SER A 909 14.87 -16.09 7.88
C SER A 909 13.59 -16.93 7.85
N ASN A 910 13.70 -18.20 7.48
CA ASN A 910 12.58 -19.12 7.58
C ASN A 910 12.07 -19.19 9.03
N SER A 911 10.76 -18.96 9.19
CA SER A 911 10.10 -18.90 10.48
C SER A 911 8.97 -19.93 10.55
N PHE A 912 8.78 -20.46 11.76
CA PHE A 912 7.79 -21.48 12.06
C PHE A 912 6.79 -20.93 13.06
N LEU A 913 5.51 -21.22 12.82
CA LEU A 913 4.45 -21.01 13.79
C LEU A 913 3.89 -22.37 14.20
N ILE A 914 4.26 -22.81 15.40
CA ILE A 914 3.92 -24.12 15.95
C ILE A 914 2.85 -23.94 17.03
N SER A 915 1.82 -24.79 17.02
CA SER A 915 0.79 -24.84 18.04
C SER A 915 0.99 -26.07 18.91
N TYR A 916 0.88 -25.93 20.22
CA TYR A 916 0.95 -27.04 21.19
C TYR A 916 -0.30 -27.06 22.07
N LEU A 917 -0.57 -28.23 22.62
CA LEU A 917 -1.44 -28.41 23.78
C LEU A 917 -0.58 -28.82 24.97
N PHE A 918 -0.63 -28.11 26.09
CA PHE A 918 0.27 -28.40 27.22
C PHE A 918 -0.36 -28.14 28.59
N PRO A 919 -0.08 -28.96 29.61
CA PRO A 919 -0.51 -28.74 31.00
C PRO A 919 0.49 -27.87 31.80
N TYR A 920 -0.02 -27.01 32.69
CA TYR A 920 0.64 -26.27 33.80
C TYR A 920 2.03 -25.60 33.62
N ALA A 921 2.66 -25.66 32.44
CA ALA A 921 3.97 -25.09 32.14
C ALA A 921 4.09 -24.67 30.67
N ASP A 922 5.09 -23.85 30.37
CA ASP A 922 5.44 -23.47 29.00
C ASP A 922 6.03 -24.68 28.26
N PRO A 923 5.54 -25.03 27.06
CA PRO A 923 6.05 -26.17 26.31
C PRO A 923 7.51 -25.97 25.93
N ASN A 924 8.31 -27.03 26.07
CA ASN A 924 9.70 -27.07 25.61
C ASN A 924 10.63 -25.97 26.15
N ASN A 925 10.31 -25.36 27.29
CA ASN A 925 11.10 -24.28 27.88
C ASN A 925 12.59 -24.68 28.07
N SER A 926 12.88 -25.92 28.51
CA SER A 926 14.25 -26.41 28.65
C SER A 926 15.02 -26.44 27.32
N TYR A 927 14.38 -26.93 26.25
CA TYR A 927 15.01 -26.99 24.93
C TYR A 927 15.15 -25.60 24.30
N LEU A 928 14.15 -24.73 24.46
CA LEU A 928 14.26 -23.32 24.02
C LEU A 928 15.37 -22.57 24.77
N ASN A 929 15.52 -22.79 26.08
CA ASN A 929 16.61 -22.22 26.87
C ASN A 929 17.98 -22.78 26.43
N TRP A 930 18.07 -24.07 26.10
CA TRP A 930 19.28 -24.67 25.54
C TRP A 930 19.63 -24.07 24.17
N LEU A 931 18.67 -23.99 23.26
CA LEU A 931 18.84 -23.37 21.94
C LEU A 931 19.27 -21.91 22.06
N ARG A 932 18.70 -21.16 23.00
CA ARG A 932 19.12 -19.79 23.33
C ARG A 932 20.55 -19.76 23.85
N GLY A 933 20.87 -20.59 24.85
CA GLY A 933 22.21 -20.64 25.46
C GLY A 933 23.32 -21.03 24.47
N GLN A 934 22.97 -21.81 23.44
CA GLN A 934 23.87 -22.19 22.35
C GLN A 934 23.86 -21.19 21.17
N ASN A 935 23.10 -20.09 21.26
CA ASN A 935 22.92 -19.11 20.18
C ASN A 935 22.41 -19.70 18.85
N LYS A 936 21.52 -20.68 18.91
CA LYS A 936 20.91 -21.36 17.73
C LYS A 936 19.61 -20.72 17.24
N ILE A 937 18.99 -19.85 18.03
CA ILE A 937 17.76 -19.12 17.69
C ILE A 937 18.04 -17.63 17.56
N ARG A 938 17.55 -17.02 16.47
CA ARG A 938 17.57 -15.55 16.28
C ARG A 938 16.51 -14.86 17.11
N GLU A 939 15.29 -15.39 17.07
CA GLU A 939 14.15 -14.84 17.81
C GLU A 939 13.06 -15.90 18.02
N TYR A 940 12.32 -15.79 19.12
CA TYR A 940 11.11 -16.57 19.34
C TYR A 940 10.07 -15.80 20.17
N SER A 941 8.81 -16.20 20.05
CA SER A 941 7.71 -15.74 20.91
C SER A 941 6.83 -16.94 21.24
N LEU A 942 6.71 -17.25 22.54
CA LEU A 942 5.90 -18.34 23.07
C LEU A 942 4.77 -17.75 23.91
N PHE A 943 3.52 -18.04 23.55
CA PHE A 943 2.38 -17.43 24.23
C PHE A 943 1.14 -18.33 24.23
N LYS A 944 0.24 -18.07 25.16
CA LYS A 944 -1.07 -18.73 25.31
C LYS A 944 -2.21 -17.72 25.17
N PHE A 945 -3.41 -18.22 24.87
CA PHE A 945 -4.62 -17.40 24.73
C PHE A 945 -5.35 -17.23 26.07
N GLU A 946 -5.76 -15.99 26.38
CA GLU A 946 -6.60 -15.68 27.55
C GLU A 946 -8.06 -15.49 27.15
N SER A 947 -8.30 -14.72 26.08
CA SER A 947 -9.62 -14.44 25.53
C SER A 947 -9.58 -14.40 24.01
N PHE A 948 -10.76 -14.57 23.40
CA PHE A 948 -10.98 -14.54 21.96
C PHE A 948 -12.15 -13.63 21.63
N TYR A 949 -11.95 -12.76 20.66
CA TYR A 949 -12.96 -11.86 20.12
C TYR A 949 -13.12 -12.11 18.62
N GLN A 950 -14.37 -12.24 18.18
CA GLN A 950 -14.72 -12.43 16.78
C GLN A 950 -15.51 -11.24 16.26
N ILE A 951 -14.94 -10.60 15.24
CA ILE A 951 -15.59 -9.57 14.43
C ILE A 951 -16.15 -10.26 13.18
N PHE A 952 -17.46 -10.14 12.96
CA PHE A 952 -18.11 -10.66 11.77
C PHE A 952 -19.36 -9.84 11.41
N HIS A 953 -19.26 -9.02 10.36
CA HIS A 953 -20.36 -8.18 9.89
C HIS A 953 -20.18 -7.80 8.41
N PHE A 954 -21.26 -7.35 7.77
CA PHE A 954 -21.27 -6.84 6.39
C PHE A 954 -21.80 -5.40 6.31
N SER A 955 -21.94 -4.73 7.46
CA SER A 955 -22.45 -3.35 7.55
C SER A 955 -21.48 -2.28 7.05
N ARG A 956 -20.21 -2.63 6.85
CA ARG A 956 -19.16 -1.72 6.36
C ARG A 956 -18.48 -2.35 5.15
N ASN A 957 -17.99 -1.55 4.21
CA ASN A 957 -17.18 -1.98 3.05
C ASN A 957 -17.88 -2.95 2.07
N LEU A 958 -19.21 -2.91 2.00
CA LEU A 958 -19.99 -3.62 1.00
C LEU A 958 -20.81 -2.60 0.20
N GLY A 959 -20.46 -2.42 -1.07
CA GLY A 959 -21.15 -1.52 -2.01
C GLY A 959 -22.06 -2.27 -2.98
N THR A 960 -22.67 -1.51 -3.89
CA THR A 960 -23.60 -2.04 -4.92
C THR A 960 -22.97 -3.03 -5.90
N PHE A 961 -21.65 -3.00 -6.06
CA PHE A 961 -20.89 -3.87 -6.96
C PHE A 961 -20.01 -4.89 -6.23
N GLY A 962 -20.12 -5.02 -4.91
CA GLY A 962 -19.37 -5.97 -4.08
C GLY A 962 -18.50 -5.31 -3.02
N TRP A 963 -17.31 -5.86 -2.77
CA TRP A 963 -16.39 -5.34 -1.76
C TRP A 963 -15.89 -3.94 -2.11
N ASP A 964 -15.95 -3.04 -1.12
CA ASP A 964 -15.49 -1.66 -1.23
C ASP A 964 -14.50 -1.34 -0.09
N LEU A 965 -13.27 -1.84 -0.22
CA LEU A 965 -12.19 -1.58 0.73
C LEU A 965 -11.28 -0.47 0.21
N ASN A 966 -11.41 0.71 0.81
CA ASN A 966 -10.63 1.89 0.48
C ASN A 966 -9.73 2.31 1.65
N VAL A 967 -8.43 2.44 1.38
CA VAL A 967 -7.44 2.83 2.40
C VAL A 967 -7.71 4.22 2.99
N ASN A 968 -8.26 5.15 2.22
CA ASN A 968 -8.59 6.49 2.71
C ASN A 968 -9.78 6.46 3.67
N SER A 969 -10.80 5.65 3.37
CA SER A 969 -11.93 5.41 4.27
C SER A 969 -11.46 4.77 5.58
N PHE A 970 -10.50 3.85 5.52
CA PHE A 970 -9.88 3.28 6.71
C PHE A 970 -9.09 4.31 7.53
N LYS A 971 -8.28 5.17 6.89
CA LYS A 971 -7.56 6.26 7.56
C LYS A 971 -8.51 7.21 8.30
N LYS A 972 -9.61 7.61 7.65
CA LYS A 972 -10.62 8.47 8.28
C LYS A 972 -11.29 7.77 9.46
N TYR A 973 -11.67 6.50 9.30
CA TYR A 973 -12.25 5.73 10.40
C TYR A 973 -11.31 5.68 11.61
N ILE A 974 -10.01 5.45 11.39
CA ILE A 974 -8.99 5.53 12.44
C ILE A 974 -8.96 6.91 13.11
N GLN A 975 -9.04 7.99 12.33
CA GLN A 975 -9.08 9.34 12.88
C GLN A 975 -10.33 9.55 13.75
N GLU A 976 -11.51 9.17 13.27
CA GLU A 976 -12.77 9.29 14.02
C GLU A 976 -12.70 8.55 15.37
N ILE A 977 -12.22 7.29 15.38
CA ILE A 977 -12.09 6.54 16.63
C ILE A 977 -11.00 7.06 17.58
N LEU A 978 -10.01 7.80 17.07
CA LEU A 978 -8.95 8.43 17.88
C LEU A 978 -9.41 9.74 18.52
N TYR A 979 -10.16 10.59 17.80
CA TYR A 979 -10.44 11.97 18.22
C TYR A 979 -11.88 12.24 18.62
N GLU A 980 -12.84 11.44 18.15
CA GLU A 980 -14.25 11.57 18.50
C GLU A 980 -14.73 10.30 19.20
N PRO A 981 -14.24 9.96 20.41
CA PRO A 981 -14.65 8.73 21.10
C PRO A 981 -16.15 8.69 21.46
N LYS A 982 -16.86 9.82 21.34
CA LYS A 982 -18.31 9.98 21.50
C LYS A 982 -19.09 9.93 20.17
N SER A 983 -18.43 9.78 19.03
CA SER A 983 -19.14 9.61 17.76
C SER A 983 -19.98 8.34 17.82
N ASP A 984 -21.23 8.43 17.38
CA ASP A 984 -22.20 7.33 17.33
C ASP A 984 -21.82 6.34 16.21
N HIS A 985 -20.63 5.73 16.32
CA HIS A 985 -20.35 4.55 15.55
C HIS A 985 -21.24 3.44 16.09
N GLN A 986 -22.19 2.97 15.27
CA GLN A 986 -23.00 1.79 15.58
C GLN A 986 -22.10 0.69 16.18
N GLU A 987 -22.27 0.42 17.48
CA GLU A 987 -21.49 -0.59 18.18
C GLU A 987 -21.83 -1.95 17.57
N LEU A 988 -20.87 -2.49 16.81
CA LEU A 988 -21.03 -3.80 16.20
C LEU A 988 -20.88 -4.87 17.27
N LYS A 989 -21.80 -5.85 17.27
CA LYS A 989 -21.74 -6.98 18.19
C LYS A 989 -20.47 -7.80 17.94
N ILE A 990 -19.52 -7.71 18.87
CA ILE A 990 -18.36 -8.60 18.93
C ILE A 990 -18.75 -9.81 19.78
N LYS A 991 -18.51 -11.03 19.27
CA LYS A 991 -18.59 -12.22 20.11
C LYS A 991 -17.32 -12.39 20.91
N GLU A 992 -17.45 -12.50 22.23
CA GLU A 992 -16.36 -12.76 23.15
C GLU A 992 -16.43 -14.20 23.68
N PHE A 993 -15.26 -14.81 23.84
CA PHE A 993 -15.09 -16.10 24.48
C PHE A 993 -13.87 -16.04 25.40
N THR A 994 -14.10 -16.20 26.70
CA THR A 994 -13.04 -16.27 27.70
C THR A 994 -12.63 -17.73 27.90
N PHE A 995 -11.33 -18.02 27.76
CA PHE A 995 -10.86 -19.39 27.90
C PHE A 995 -10.84 -19.87 29.35
N GLY A 996 -10.85 -18.95 30.33
CA GLY A 996 -10.78 -19.24 31.77
C GLY A 996 -9.35 -19.25 32.32
N ASN A 997 -9.21 -19.42 33.64
CA ASN A 997 -7.89 -19.47 34.31
C ASN A 997 -7.46 -20.92 34.56
N LEU A 998 -6.22 -21.27 34.19
CA LEU A 998 -5.63 -22.60 34.46
C LEU A 998 -5.58 -22.94 35.95
N ASN A 999 -5.45 -21.93 36.82
CA ASN A 999 -5.18 -22.15 38.24
C ASN A 999 -6.44 -22.37 39.10
N ASN A 1000 -7.64 -22.18 38.55
CA ASN A 1000 -8.90 -22.12 39.31
C ASN A 1000 -9.99 -23.11 38.83
N SER A 1001 -9.64 -24.29 38.30
CA SER A 1001 -10.66 -25.25 37.81
C SER A 1001 -10.61 -26.61 38.50
N ASP A 1002 -11.79 -27.20 38.72
CA ASP A 1002 -11.94 -28.65 38.89
C ASP A 1002 -11.60 -29.30 37.55
N HIS A 1003 -10.35 -29.72 37.36
CA HIS A 1003 -9.89 -30.24 36.08
C HIS A 1003 -10.68 -31.50 35.70
N GLY A 1004 -11.29 -31.49 34.52
CA GLY A 1004 -11.97 -32.65 33.97
C GLY A 1004 -11.04 -33.85 33.82
N ASN A 1005 -11.37 -34.95 34.49
CA ASN A 1005 -10.67 -36.21 34.30
C ASN A 1005 -10.95 -36.81 32.90
N PRO A 1006 -10.09 -37.70 32.38
CA PRO A 1006 -10.28 -38.34 31.08
C PRO A 1006 -11.62 -39.10 30.95
N ASP A 1007 -12.16 -39.57 32.08
CA ASP A 1007 -13.41 -40.32 32.11
C ASP A 1007 -14.68 -39.46 32.05
N SER A 1008 -14.54 -38.14 32.16
CA SER A 1008 -15.68 -37.23 32.20
C SER A 1008 -16.48 -37.29 30.88
N PRO A 1009 -17.82 -37.22 30.94
CA PRO A 1009 -18.67 -37.31 29.75
C PRO A 1009 -18.34 -36.23 28.71
N TYR A 1010 -18.04 -35.01 29.15
CA TYR A 1010 -17.72 -33.90 28.25
C TYR A 1010 -16.30 -34.00 27.67
N PHE A 1011 -15.32 -34.63 28.34
CA PHE A 1011 -14.02 -34.92 27.72
C PHE A 1011 -14.17 -35.94 26.59
N LYS A 1012 -14.93 -37.02 26.83
CA LYS A 1012 -15.25 -38.03 25.80
C LYS A 1012 -15.99 -37.41 24.61
N SER A 1013 -16.98 -36.56 24.86
CA SER A 1013 -17.65 -35.80 23.80
C SER A 1013 -16.70 -34.86 23.06
N LEU A 1014 -15.79 -34.17 23.76
CA LEU A 1014 -14.82 -33.28 23.11
C LEU A 1014 -13.91 -34.08 22.17
N MET A 1015 -13.43 -35.24 22.59
CA MET A 1015 -12.59 -36.15 21.79
C MET A 1015 -13.27 -36.59 20.49
N ASN A 1016 -14.59 -36.74 20.50
CA ASN A 1016 -15.34 -37.03 19.28
C ASN A 1016 -15.26 -35.86 18.29
N PHE A 1017 -15.35 -34.62 18.73
CA PHE A 1017 -15.39 -33.44 17.86
C PHE A 1017 -14.02 -32.79 17.61
N TYR A 1018 -13.02 -33.12 18.43
CA TYR A 1018 -11.68 -32.55 18.41
C TYR A 1018 -10.66 -33.64 18.71
N ASN A 1019 -9.89 -34.01 17.68
CA ASN A 1019 -8.71 -34.86 17.84
C ASN A 1019 -7.44 -33.99 17.73
N TRP A 1020 -6.67 -34.16 16.66
CA TRP A 1020 -5.67 -33.22 16.17
C TRP A 1020 -6.32 -31.93 15.61
N HIS A 1021 -7.47 -32.03 14.93
CA HIS A 1021 -8.15 -30.89 14.33
C HIS A 1021 -9.64 -30.88 14.68
N SER A 1022 -10.22 -29.68 14.73
CA SER A 1022 -11.68 -29.56 14.80
C SER A 1022 -12.33 -30.21 13.59
N THR A 1023 -13.18 -31.19 13.87
CA THR A 1023 -14.06 -31.84 12.90
C THR A 1023 -15.11 -30.87 12.37
N ASP A 1024 -15.61 -31.11 11.17
CA ASP A 1024 -16.68 -30.32 10.60
C ASP A 1024 -18.03 -30.77 11.16
N ILE A 1025 -18.60 -29.97 12.06
CA ILE A 1025 -19.92 -30.19 12.65
C ILE A 1025 -20.98 -30.24 11.55
N LYS A 1026 -20.86 -29.40 10.51
CA LYS A 1026 -21.83 -29.36 9.41
C LYS A 1026 -21.93 -30.73 8.72
N LYS A 1027 -20.80 -31.40 8.51
CA LYS A 1027 -20.72 -32.74 7.93
C LYS A 1027 -21.21 -33.82 8.90
N LYS A 1028 -20.83 -33.76 10.18
CA LYS A 1028 -21.29 -34.73 11.19
C LYS A 1028 -22.81 -34.69 11.40
N LEU A 1029 -23.40 -33.50 11.42
CA LEU A 1029 -24.84 -33.30 11.58
C LEU A 1029 -25.63 -33.51 10.28
N GLN A 1030 -24.99 -33.95 9.18
CA GLN A 1030 -25.66 -34.18 7.90
C GLN A 1030 -26.81 -35.19 8.03
N PHE A 1031 -26.60 -36.26 8.80
CA PHE A 1031 -27.59 -37.33 9.02
C PHE A 1031 -28.56 -37.05 10.19
N LEU A 1032 -28.41 -35.91 10.87
CA LEU A 1032 -29.26 -35.49 12.00
C LEU A 1032 -29.32 -36.51 13.16
N ASN A 1033 -28.22 -37.20 13.46
CA ASN A 1033 -28.14 -38.17 14.57
C ASN A 1033 -28.33 -37.48 15.93
N GLN A 1034 -29.26 -37.98 16.75
CA GLN A 1034 -29.59 -37.37 18.05
C GLN A 1034 -28.39 -37.37 19.01
N SER A 1035 -27.62 -38.45 19.07
CA SER A 1035 -26.42 -38.56 19.91
C SER A 1035 -25.39 -37.45 19.62
N SER A 1036 -25.20 -37.07 18.36
CA SER A 1036 -24.29 -35.97 17.99
C SER A 1036 -24.80 -34.60 18.46
N PHE A 1037 -26.12 -34.38 18.47
CA PHE A 1037 -26.71 -33.17 19.05
C PHE A 1037 -26.58 -33.15 20.56
N ASP A 1038 -26.79 -34.29 21.23
CA ASP A 1038 -26.67 -34.40 22.69
C ASP A 1038 -25.23 -34.14 23.17
N GLU A 1039 -24.23 -34.68 22.45
CA GLU A 1039 -22.81 -34.41 22.72
C GLU A 1039 -22.44 -32.93 22.51
N ILE A 1040 -22.91 -32.30 21.42
CA ILE A 1040 -22.67 -30.86 21.16
C ILE A 1040 -23.36 -30.01 22.24
N ARG A 1041 -24.60 -30.36 22.59
CA ARG A 1041 -25.36 -29.69 23.63
C ARG A 1041 -24.61 -29.71 24.96
N LEU A 1042 -24.11 -30.88 25.37
CA LEU A 1042 -23.29 -31.03 26.57
C LEU A 1042 -22.07 -30.10 26.53
N LEU A 1043 -21.36 -30.05 25.41
CA LEU A 1043 -20.14 -29.24 25.26
C LEU A 1043 -20.42 -27.72 25.28
N ILE A 1044 -21.51 -27.27 24.67
CA ILE A 1044 -21.92 -25.85 24.67
C ILE A 1044 -22.45 -25.43 26.04
N GLU A 1045 -23.34 -26.22 26.66
CA GLU A 1045 -23.92 -25.91 27.98
C GLU A 1045 -22.85 -25.86 29.07
N LYS A 1046 -21.81 -26.69 28.98
CA LYS A 1046 -20.63 -26.65 29.87
C LYS A 1046 -19.59 -25.61 29.50
N LYS A 1047 -19.80 -24.81 28.44
CA LYS A 1047 -18.87 -23.79 27.91
C LYS A 1047 -17.47 -24.35 27.57
N VAL A 1048 -17.41 -25.61 27.13
CA VAL A 1048 -16.15 -26.30 26.79
C VAL A 1048 -15.75 -26.04 25.33
N ILE A 1049 -16.68 -25.63 24.48
CA ILE A 1049 -16.42 -25.31 23.07
C ILE A 1049 -17.04 -23.96 22.68
N TYR A 1050 -16.37 -23.30 21.73
CA TYR A 1050 -16.91 -22.15 21.01
C TYR A 1050 -17.05 -22.51 19.52
N PRO A 1051 -18.28 -22.59 18.97
CA PRO A 1051 -18.50 -22.86 17.56
C PRO A 1051 -18.25 -21.62 16.68
N TYR A 1052 -17.58 -21.79 15.55
CA TYR A 1052 -17.31 -20.73 14.58
C TYR A 1052 -17.45 -21.19 13.13
N LEU A 1053 -17.70 -20.24 12.23
CA LEU A 1053 -17.92 -20.49 10.80
C LEU A 1053 -16.62 -20.44 10.01
N LYS A 1054 -16.43 -21.40 9.09
CA LYS A 1054 -15.60 -21.18 7.91
C LYS A 1054 -16.50 -20.88 6.72
N LEU A 1055 -16.15 -19.83 6.00
CA LEU A 1055 -16.97 -19.29 4.92
C LEU A 1055 -16.42 -19.69 3.55
N LYS A 1056 -17.27 -19.59 2.51
CA LYS A 1056 -16.94 -19.70 1.08
C LYS A 1056 -17.78 -18.69 0.30
N ASN A 1057 -17.44 -18.46 -0.97
CA ASN A 1057 -18.19 -17.61 -1.92
C ASN A 1057 -18.32 -16.12 -1.51
N LEU A 1058 -17.58 -15.69 -0.48
CA LEU A 1058 -17.48 -14.29 -0.06
C LEU A 1058 -16.27 -13.58 -0.66
N GLY A 1059 -15.41 -14.25 -1.42
CA GLY A 1059 -14.24 -13.61 -2.04
C GLY A 1059 -13.14 -13.16 -1.08
N PHE A 1060 -13.11 -13.63 0.18
CA PHE A 1060 -11.96 -13.45 1.07
C PHE A 1060 -10.76 -14.21 0.52
N LYS A 1061 -9.75 -13.47 0.11
CA LYS A 1061 -8.58 -13.91 -0.62
C LYS A 1061 -7.33 -13.86 0.28
N GLU A 1062 -7.02 -12.74 0.91
CA GLU A 1062 -5.81 -12.61 1.74
C GLU A 1062 -6.08 -12.84 3.24
N ILE A 1063 -5.08 -13.40 3.94
CA ILE A 1063 -5.11 -13.57 5.40
C ILE A 1063 -3.84 -12.99 6.01
N VAL A 1064 -3.99 -11.93 6.81
CA VAL A 1064 -2.88 -11.28 7.51
C VAL A 1064 -2.93 -11.67 8.98
N HIS A 1065 -1.77 -12.01 9.56
CA HIS A 1065 -1.65 -12.22 10.99
C HIS A 1065 -0.77 -11.13 11.61
N PHE A 1066 -1.30 -10.40 12.59
CA PHE A 1066 -0.57 -9.41 13.38
C PHE A 1066 -0.27 -9.99 14.75
N PHE A 1067 0.96 -9.80 15.24
CA PHE A 1067 1.34 -10.17 16.60
C PHE A 1067 1.89 -8.91 17.25
N LEU A 1068 1.15 -8.38 18.23
CA LEU A 1068 1.45 -7.15 18.93
C LEU A 1068 1.83 -7.50 20.37
N ILE A 1069 3.06 -7.17 20.77
CA ILE A 1069 3.62 -7.57 22.05
C ILE A 1069 3.70 -6.38 22.99
N ASN A 1070 3.34 -6.59 24.27
CA ASN A 1070 3.43 -5.60 25.35
C ASN A 1070 2.70 -4.29 25.02
N ILE A 1071 1.42 -4.41 24.69
CA ILE A 1071 0.52 -3.28 24.45
C ILE A 1071 -0.01 -2.73 25.79
N LYS A 1072 -0.27 -1.41 25.85
CA LYS A 1072 -0.92 -0.78 26.98
C LYS A 1072 -2.40 -1.17 27.06
N GLU A 1073 -2.98 -1.13 28.25
CA GLU A 1073 -4.34 -1.65 28.46
C GLU A 1073 -5.43 -0.82 27.77
N ASP A 1074 -5.31 0.50 27.85
CA ASP A 1074 -6.14 1.50 27.15
C ASP A 1074 -6.14 1.33 25.62
N THR A 1075 -5.07 0.76 25.08
CA THR A 1075 -4.86 0.58 23.64
C THR A 1075 -5.64 -0.61 23.06
N ILE A 1076 -6.03 -1.58 23.89
CA ILE A 1076 -6.68 -2.81 23.41
C ILE A 1076 -8.05 -2.54 22.84
N ASP A 1077 -8.86 -1.74 23.53
CA ASP A 1077 -10.21 -1.44 23.07
C ASP A 1077 -10.19 -0.59 21.80
N PHE A 1078 -9.20 0.31 21.70
CA PHE A 1078 -8.91 1.02 20.46
C PHE A 1078 -8.59 0.05 19.31
N LEU A 1079 -7.66 -0.88 19.51
CA LEU A 1079 -7.29 -1.86 18.48
C LEU A 1079 -8.48 -2.74 18.08
N LYS A 1080 -9.31 -3.16 19.04
CA LYS A 1080 -10.56 -3.88 18.77
C LYS A 1080 -11.49 -3.06 17.88
N LYS A 1081 -11.72 -1.78 18.22
CA LYS A 1081 -12.52 -0.83 17.40
C LYS A 1081 -11.92 -0.64 16.01
N MET A 1082 -10.61 -0.42 15.89
CA MET A 1082 -9.91 -0.28 14.61
C MET A 1082 -10.19 -1.49 13.69
N PHE A 1083 -10.09 -2.71 14.21
CA PHE A 1083 -10.36 -3.92 13.42
C PHE A 1083 -11.85 -4.12 13.07
N GLN A 1084 -12.80 -3.45 13.74
CA GLN A 1084 -14.22 -3.43 13.35
C GLN A 1084 -14.47 -2.65 12.05
N TYR A 1085 -13.45 -1.95 11.51
CA TYR A 1085 -13.55 -1.48 10.14
C TYR A 1085 -13.75 -2.64 9.17
N PHE A 1086 -13.08 -3.78 9.41
CA PHE A 1086 -13.07 -4.92 8.52
C PHE A 1086 -14.14 -5.95 8.86
N ASN A 1087 -14.70 -6.56 7.82
CA ASN A 1087 -15.84 -7.47 7.92
C ASN A 1087 -15.59 -8.75 8.70
N MET A 1088 -14.35 -9.23 8.75
CA MET A 1088 -14.00 -10.47 9.42
C MET A 1088 -12.59 -10.41 10.02
N ALA A 1089 -12.54 -10.46 11.36
CA ALA A 1089 -11.29 -10.53 12.11
C ALA A 1089 -11.44 -11.41 13.35
N ASN A 1090 -10.38 -12.13 13.68
CA ASN A 1090 -10.26 -12.95 14.88
C ASN A 1090 -9.15 -12.38 15.74
N ILE A 1091 -9.48 -11.88 16.93
CA ILE A 1091 -8.56 -11.20 17.83
C ILE A 1091 -8.38 -12.09 19.07
N TYR A 1092 -7.14 -12.35 19.47
CA TYR A 1092 -6.80 -13.15 20.64
C TYR A 1092 -5.95 -12.31 21.60
N GLU A 1093 -6.36 -12.21 22.86
CA GLU A 1093 -5.48 -11.66 23.91
C GLU A 1093 -4.52 -12.75 24.38
N VAL A 1094 -3.25 -12.38 24.52
CA VAL A 1094 -2.17 -13.33 24.78
C VAL A 1094 -1.24 -12.89 25.91
N LYS A 1095 -0.70 -13.89 26.61
CA LYS A 1095 0.40 -13.77 27.58
C LYS A 1095 1.47 -14.82 27.32
N GLY A 1096 2.71 -14.54 27.72
CA GLY A 1096 3.81 -15.47 27.50
C GLY A 1096 5.18 -14.80 27.62
N GLU A 1097 6.09 -15.16 26.72
CA GLU A 1097 7.46 -14.69 26.68
C GLU A 1097 7.99 -14.58 25.25
N TYR A 1098 9.01 -13.76 25.07
CA TYR A 1098 9.71 -13.62 23.80
C TYR A 1098 11.20 -13.37 24.01
N TYR A 1099 11.97 -13.67 22.98
CA TYR A 1099 13.41 -13.47 22.96
C TYR A 1099 13.82 -12.97 21.58
N ILE A 1100 14.78 -12.05 21.59
CA ILE A 1100 15.46 -11.53 20.41
C ILE A 1100 16.95 -11.61 20.74
N HIS A 1101 17.74 -12.14 19.80
CA HIS A 1101 19.19 -12.20 19.95
C HIS A 1101 19.77 -10.81 20.23
N GLY A 1102 20.62 -10.73 21.26
CA GLY A 1102 21.12 -9.47 21.82
C GLY A 1102 20.45 -9.06 23.13
N PHE A 1103 19.37 -9.72 23.55
CA PHE A 1103 18.90 -9.61 24.94
C PHE A 1103 19.70 -10.52 25.88
N ASP A 1104 20.01 -10.02 27.08
CA ASP A 1104 20.63 -10.81 28.14
C ASP A 1104 19.73 -11.99 28.58
N ASN A 1105 18.42 -11.74 28.62
CA ASN A 1105 17.41 -12.69 29.05
C ASN A 1105 16.14 -12.59 28.20
N LYS A 1106 15.33 -13.66 28.21
CA LYS A 1106 13.97 -13.61 27.64
C LYS A 1106 13.11 -12.58 28.38
N LYS A 1107 12.25 -11.89 27.64
CA LYS A 1107 11.32 -10.88 28.16
C LYS A 1107 9.91 -11.45 28.27
N LYS A 1108 9.11 -10.93 29.22
CA LYS A 1108 7.71 -11.34 29.40
C LYS A 1108 6.80 -10.58 28.44
N ILE A 1109 5.79 -11.28 27.92
CA ILE A 1109 4.61 -10.72 27.27
C ILE A 1109 3.54 -10.57 28.36
N LYS A 1110 3.42 -9.36 28.92
CA LYS A 1110 2.43 -9.08 29.99
C LYS A 1110 1.01 -9.03 29.44
N LYS A 1111 0.84 -8.41 28.28
CA LYS A 1111 -0.40 -8.30 27.53
C LYS A 1111 -0.06 -8.13 26.06
N GLY A 1112 -0.69 -8.90 25.19
CA GLY A 1112 -0.47 -8.82 23.75
C GLY A 1112 -1.72 -9.18 22.98
N LEU A 1113 -1.71 -8.89 21.67
CA LEU A 1113 -2.78 -9.26 20.76
C LEU A 1113 -2.24 -10.05 19.58
N VAL A 1114 -2.91 -11.14 19.25
CA VAL A 1114 -2.75 -11.84 17.98
C VAL A 1114 -4.01 -11.62 17.17
N VAL A 1115 -3.90 -10.98 16.02
CA VAL A 1115 -5.03 -10.68 15.15
C VAL A 1115 -4.88 -11.45 13.86
N LYS A 1116 -5.94 -12.14 13.46
CA LYS A 1116 -6.05 -12.79 12.16
C LYS A 1116 -7.15 -12.09 11.35
N LEU A 1117 -6.73 -11.31 10.38
CA LEU A 1117 -7.57 -10.50 9.51
C LEU A 1117 -7.82 -11.23 8.18
N PHE A 1118 -9.07 -11.20 7.71
CA PHE A 1118 -9.46 -11.77 6.42
C PHE A 1118 -9.87 -10.65 5.47
N LEU A 1119 -9.23 -10.58 4.29
CA LEU A 1119 -9.43 -9.51 3.33
C LEU A 1119 -9.86 -10.09 1.96
N PRO A 1120 -10.77 -9.44 1.23
CA PRO A 1120 -10.97 -9.70 -0.19
C PRO A 1120 -9.75 -9.21 -1.01
N ASP A 1121 -9.85 -9.25 -2.34
CA ASP A 1121 -8.80 -8.69 -3.20
C ASP A 1121 -8.67 -7.19 -2.94
N CYS A 1122 -7.49 -6.74 -2.51
CA CYS A 1122 -7.21 -5.33 -2.25
C CYS A 1122 -5.70 -5.06 -2.37
N ARG A 1123 -5.31 -3.78 -2.46
CA ARG A 1123 -3.91 -3.36 -2.35
C ARG A 1123 -3.44 -3.48 -0.90
N ILE A 1124 -3.11 -4.70 -0.50
CA ILE A 1124 -2.80 -5.05 0.89
C ILE A 1124 -1.68 -4.19 1.48
N ALA A 1125 -0.68 -3.82 0.68
CA ALA A 1125 0.45 -3.01 1.12
C ALA A 1125 0.04 -1.63 1.64
N ASP A 1126 -0.97 -1.01 1.02
CA ASP A 1126 -1.48 0.31 1.42
C ASP A 1126 -2.10 0.24 2.83
N PHE A 1127 -2.84 -0.83 3.12
CA PHE A 1127 -3.42 -1.07 4.45
C PHE A 1127 -2.36 -1.42 5.50
N LEU A 1128 -1.38 -2.27 5.14
CA LEU A 1128 -0.29 -2.66 6.05
C LEU A 1128 0.51 -1.44 6.52
N ARG A 1129 0.78 -0.50 5.60
CA ARG A 1129 1.46 0.75 5.92
C ARG A 1129 0.68 1.60 6.93
N VAL A 1130 -0.65 1.69 6.78
CA VAL A 1130 -1.50 2.40 7.75
C VAL A 1130 -1.48 1.71 9.12
N PHE A 1131 -1.56 0.37 9.16
CA PHE A 1131 -1.44 -0.37 10.42
C PHE A 1131 -0.11 -0.11 11.12
N GLU A 1132 1.00 -0.12 10.38
CA GLU A 1132 2.32 0.20 10.92
C GLU A 1132 2.35 1.58 11.57
N TYR A 1133 1.80 2.61 10.91
CA TYR A 1133 1.73 3.95 11.50
C TYR A 1133 0.87 4.00 12.76
N VAL A 1134 -0.26 3.30 12.77
CA VAL A 1134 -1.10 3.20 13.97
C VAL A 1134 -0.36 2.50 15.11
N PHE A 1135 0.35 1.39 14.85
CA PHE A 1135 1.11 0.69 15.89
C PHE A 1135 2.25 1.54 16.44
N GLN A 1136 2.95 2.27 15.58
CA GLN A 1136 4.00 3.19 16.00
C GLN A 1136 3.41 4.36 16.82
N PHE A 1137 2.27 4.91 16.42
CA PHE A 1137 1.54 5.94 17.17
C PHE A 1137 1.12 5.46 18.58
N LEU A 1138 0.57 4.25 18.66
CA LEU A 1138 0.17 3.60 19.91
C LEU A 1138 1.36 3.13 20.76
N LYS A 1139 2.60 3.39 20.31
CA LYS A 1139 3.86 3.00 20.96
C LYS A 1139 3.97 1.49 21.19
N VAL A 1140 3.48 0.69 20.24
CA VAL A 1140 3.71 -0.76 20.23
C VAL A 1140 5.16 -1.02 19.84
N GLU A 1141 6.01 -1.31 20.83
CA GLU A 1141 7.46 -1.43 20.63
C GLU A 1141 7.86 -2.53 19.65
N LYS A 1142 7.25 -3.72 19.78
CA LYS A 1142 7.59 -4.91 18.99
C LYS A 1142 6.33 -5.54 18.42
N TYR A 1143 6.34 -5.71 17.10
CA TYR A 1143 5.29 -6.40 16.37
C TYR A 1143 5.85 -7.12 15.13
N LEU A 1144 5.11 -8.10 14.64
CA LEU A 1144 5.37 -8.76 13.35
C LEU A 1144 4.07 -8.95 12.56
N ILE A 1145 4.18 -8.96 11.24
CA ILE A 1145 3.07 -9.06 10.30
C ILE A 1145 3.35 -10.22 9.36
N LEU A 1146 2.51 -11.26 9.39
CA LEU A 1146 2.68 -12.47 8.58
C LEU A 1146 1.56 -12.58 7.53
N THR A 1147 1.93 -12.42 6.25
CA THR A 1147 1.01 -12.46 5.10
C THR A 1147 0.97 -13.80 4.37
N ASP A 1148 2.04 -14.61 4.46
CA ASP A 1148 2.27 -15.75 3.56
C ASP A 1148 2.44 -17.09 4.31
N LEU A 1149 1.66 -17.29 5.37
CA LEU A 1149 1.68 -18.52 6.17
C LEU A 1149 0.97 -19.69 5.49
N VAL A 1150 1.72 -20.72 5.12
CA VAL A 1150 1.26 -21.97 4.49
C VAL A 1150 1.25 -23.15 5.47
N ASN A 1151 0.57 -24.23 5.09
CA ASN A 1151 0.46 -25.43 5.93
C ASN A 1151 1.75 -26.24 5.88
N GLY A 1152 2.33 -26.63 7.02
CA GLY A 1152 3.59 -27.39 7.06
C GLY A 1152 3.43 -28.89 7.27
N GLU A 1153 2.30 -29.49 6.85
CA GLU A 1153 2.08 -30.94 6.99
C GLU A 1153 3.17 -31.78 6.29
N HIS A 1154 3.64 -31.35 5.11
CA HIS A 1154 4.76 -31.99 4.44
C HIS A 1154 6.04 -31.95 5.26
N PHE A 1155 6.36 -30.80 5.87
CA PHE A 1155 7.53 -30.69 6.74
C PHE A 1155 7.44 -31.67 7.92
N VAL A 1156 6.27 -31.82 8.54
CA VAL A 1156 6.07 -32.85 9.59
C VAL A 1156 6.29 -34.26 9.04
N LYS A 1157 5.80 -34.57 7.84
CA LYS A 1157 6.08 -35.86 7.18
C LYS A 1157 7.58 -36.07 6.93
N SER A 1158 8.32 -35.04 6.55
CA SER A 1158 9.77 -35.14 6.33
C SER A 1158 10.56 -35.38 7.62
N VAL A 1159 10.09 -34.87 8.76
CA VAL A 1159 10.75 -35.03 10.06
C VAL A 1159 10.51 -36.42 10.67
N PHE A 1160 9.33 -36.99 10.44
CA PHE A 1160 8.88 -38.22 11.10
C PHE A 1160 8.51 -39.41 10.18
N GLY A 1161 8.56 -39.28 8.85
CA GLY A 1161 8.24 -40.33 7.87
C GLY A 1161 6.81 -40.30 7.30
N GLU A 1162 6.62 -40.90 6.11
CA GLU A 1162 5.35 -40.89 5.38
C GLU A 1162 4.36 -41.97 5.87
N ASN A 1163 3.23 -41.53 6.47
CA ASN A 1163 1.88 -42.14 6.36
C ASN A 1163 1.17 -42.73 7.61
N LYS A 1164 1.84 -43.02 8.75
CA LYS A 1164 1.11 -43.53 9.95
C LYS A 1164 0.71 -42.46 10.96
N ILE A 1165 1.54 -41.44 11.19
CA ILE A 1165 1.31 -40.40 12.22
C ILE A 1165 -0.03 -39.70 12.05
N PHE A 1166 -0.38 -39.25 10.85
CA PHE A 1166 -1.64 -38.52 10.62
C PHE A 1166 -2.92 -39.35 10.78
N LYS A 1167 -2.82 -40.69 10.87
CA LYS A 1167 -3.98 -41.57 11.03
C LYS A 1167 -4.33 -41.79 12.50
N THR A 1168 -3.33 -41.93 13.38
CA THR A 1168 -3.51 -42.31 14.80
C THR A 1168 -3.16 -41.19 15.78
N TYR A 1169 -2.37 -40.19 15.38
CA TYR A 1169 -1.90 -39.14 16.27
C TYR A 1169 -3.03 -38.26 16.80
N ASN A 1170 -3.16 -38.22 18.12
CA ASN A 1170 -4.03 -37.31 18.83
C ASN A 1170 -3.29 -36.73 20.05
N PRO A 1171 -3.00 -35.41 20.08
CA PRO A 1171 -2.23 -34.80 21.16
C PRO A 1171 -2.92 -34.93 22.53
N LEU A 1172 -4.25 -35.07 22.57
CA LEU A 1172 -4.99 -35.28 23.81
C LEU A 1172 -4.77 -36.69 24.39
N ASN A 1173 -4.53 -37.70 23.55
CA ASN A 1173 -4.23 -39.07 24.01
C ASN A 1173 -2.81 -39.24 24.53
N ASN A 1174 -1.92 -38.30 24.23
CA ASN A 1174 -0.50 -38.36 24.60
C ASN A 1174 -0.20 -37.72 25.96
N LEU A 1175 -1.23 -37.23 26.66
CA LEU A 1175 -1.13 -36.66 28.00
C LEU A 1175 -1.50 -37.71 29.05
N ILE A 1176 -0.85 -37.69 30.21
CA ILE A 1176 -1.11 -38.61 31.32
C ILE A 1176 -1.86 -37.87 32.41
N TRP A 1177 -2.95 -38.45 32.91
CA TRP A 1177 -3.65 -37.95 34.08
C TRP A 1177 -2.97 -38.46 35.36
N ASP A 1178 -2.60 -37.54 36.25
CA ASP A 1178 -2.18 -37.85 37.61
C ASP A 1178 -3.42 -37.90 38.51
N PRO A 1179 -3.86 -39.08 38.98
CA PRO A 1179 -5.06 -39.21 39.79
C PRO A 1179 -4.89 -38.64 41.20
N GLU A 1180 -3.66 -38.58 41.74
CA GLU A 1180 -3.38 -38.06 43.08
C GLU A 1180 -3.46 -36.55 43.10
N LYS A 1181 -2.78 -35.91 42.14
CA LYS A 1181 -2.74 -34.45 42.04
C LYS A 1181 -3.90 -33.87 41.24
N LYS A 1182 -4.70 -34.72 40.58
CA LYS A 1182 -5.81 -34.36 39.68
C LYS A 1182 -5.38 -33.38 38.59
N ILE A 1183 -4.20 -33.58 38.01
CA ILE A 1183 -3.65 -32.74 36.95
C ILE A 1183 -3.20 -33.57 35.76
N TRP A 1184 -3.25 -32.99 34.57
CA TRP A 1184 -2.60 -33.56 33.40
C TRP A 1184 -1.08 -33.33 33.47
N LYS A 1185 -0.31 -34.31 33.00
CA LYS A 1185 1.14 -34.26 32.84
C LYS A 1185 1.49 -34.58 31.40
N ASN A 1186 2.55 -33.95 30.89
CA ASN A 1186 3.10 -34.39 29.62
C ASN A 1186 3.98 -35.63 29.85
N HIS A 1187 3.80 -36.66 29.03
CA HIS A 1187 4.68 -37.84 29.06
C HIS A 1187 6.02 -37.53 28.39
N LYS A 1188 7.08 -38.24 28.77
CA LYS A 1188 8.36 -38.13 28.06
C LYS A 1188 8.20 -38.70 26.64
N LEU A 1189 8.91 -38.12 25.68
CA LEU A 1189 9.06 -38.70 24.34
C LEU A 1189 9.84 -40.04 24.40
N PHE A 1190 10.76 -40.15 25.37
CA PHE A 1190 11.68 -41.27 25.55
C PHE A 1190 11.51 -41.94 26.92
N GLY A 1191 11.63 -43.26 26.93
CA GLY A 1191 11.67 -44.09 28.14
C GLY A 1191 12.98 -43.94 28.92
N PRO A 1192 13.08 -44.61 30.08
CA PRO A 1192 14.30 -44.60 30.90
C PRO A 1192 15.54 -45.15 30.19
N LYS A 1193 15.37 -46.01 29.18
CA LYS A 1193 16.45 -46.56 28.34
C LYS A 1193 16.61 -45.79 27.02
N PHE A 1194 16.03 -44.58 26.93
CA PHE A 1194 16.04 -43.75 25.73
C PHE A 1194 15.30 -44.33 24.51
N GLU A 1195 14.45 -45.34 24.71
CA GLU A 1195 13.55 -45.88 23.69
C GLU A 1195 12.34 -44.95 23.45
N TYR A 1196 11.85 -44.84 22.22
CA TYR A 1196 10.69 -44.01 21.92
C TYR A 1196 9.40 -44.60 22.53
N LEU A 1197 8.71 -43.81 23.34
CA LEU A 1197 7.44 -44.22 23.98
C LEU A 1197 6.24 -44.13 23.02
N TYR A 1198 6.40 -43.37 21.94
CA TYR A 1198 5.43 -43.20 20.87
C TYR A 1198 6.08 -43.67 19.57
N PRO A 1199 6.06 -44.97 19.26
CA PRO A 1199 6.75 -45.54 18.10
C PRO A 1199 6.23 -44.99 16.77
N ASP A 1200 5.00 -44.47 16.73
CA ASP A 1200 4.49 -43.75 15.56
C ASP A 1200 5.30 -42.46 15.27
N LEU A 1201 6.01 -41.88 16.26
CA LEU A 1201 6.88 -40.71 16.12
C LEU A 1201 8.36 -41.06 15.84
N ASP A 1202 8.69 -42.34 15.62
CA ASP A 1202 10.04 -42.81 15.28
C ASP A 1202 10.01 -43.65 13.99
N TYR A 1203 10.99 -43.43 13.11
CA TYR A 1203 11.19 -44.22 11.89
C TYR A 1203 12.62 -44.78 11.76
N SER A 1204 13.46 -44.64 12.79
CA SER A 1204 14.86 -45.08 12.70
C SER A 1204 15.08 -46.61 12.75
N GLN A 1205 14.03 -47.41 12.94
CA GLN A 1205 14.16 -48.87 13.03
C GLN A 1205 13.87 -49.67 11.74
N GLN A 1206 13.59 -49.03 10.60
CA GLN A 1206 13.32 -49.77 9.35
C GLN A 1206 14.39 -49.66 8.26
N GLU A 1207 15.38 -48.77 8.36
CA GLU A 1207 16.45 -48.67 7.34
C GLU A 1207 17.71 -49.51 7.64
N GLU A 1208 17.83 -50.13 8.82
CA GLU A 1208 18.92 -51.10 9.10
C GLU A 1208 18.52 -52.57 8.86
N MET A 1209 17.33 -52.83 8.29
CA MET A 1209 16.84 -54.19 8.01
C MET A 1209 16.23 -54.40 6.60
N SER A 1210 16.53 -53.53 5.62
CA SER A 1210 16.21 -53.79 4.20
C SER A 1210 17.32 -53.42 3.24
#